data_AF-A0A9W8VBW2-F1
#
_entry.id   AF-A0A9W8VBW2-F1
#
_cell.length_a   1.000
_cell.length_b   1.000
_cell.length_c   1.000
_cell.angle_alpha   90.00
_cell.angle_beta   90.00
_cell.angle_gamma   90.00
#
_symmetry.space_group_name_H-M   'P 1'
#
loop_
_entity.id
_entity.type
_entity.pdbx_description
1 polymer ?
#
loop_
_entity_poly.entity_id
_entity_poly.type
_entity_poly.pdbx_seq_one_letter_code
_entity_poly.pdbx_strand_id
1 'polypeptide(L)'
;MQLRYRDLSSALVAVCLLLASPTTAFDTPDGVRPYGDGNAPDVVSFDPSWNESYPAFEGFKPLPLADPDADTALSSRANGFYLRVMPLGASITQGYLSTDNNGYRKWLRSQLRYKGWKVNMVGSKQNGDMKDRDNEGWPGYVIDQVHNEFRKSMWMKPNLVLINAGTNDCNQHIDTDRAGGRMKSLVDDIYSNIPGVTVILSTIVKNTNSTNDACATKLSKQIRQLVKTYRGQRIGLADINPVLPTSMLQKDGTHPTDEGYKLFAAVWWDAIKKVQKDIQPPAKVSGIDDAVSEKSSECKKTAGSARGPQQSQRGSGHDDGIYRHFSQAQGVIKSLRLENGGDSVSLVKDYPWHVFFANIVLNAANSPRSNALDEMIRIHHEKDGTNTYWYRRNQGGGKFAASKKFDVDMDCNDGPRYAFADFNNDGLDDFFCLKGDSSVWVSLNQGGNPPKFGSIGQVVGKHDGYEATDVRIADIDGDGRADYCLVQDNGAVVCSRNGGTGEKYAWQGFKTAGGLREMVFDKNSGAKKSAVVFADLNGDFRDEYMWISDTGSVHTWNNMRGWGKGIVPEWRDAGLTHKGQSAKGIQNRIKFGRIYGSGRRDYIYLRSDKTGIDMVVWENKGFGGTKRKADGNFYCDMRGTGSDDFVWVYFDGHAAELNANIHNLPLWGNNLRIELKVPGPRVGIHLADWTGDGKCDVLIQNKATGALTLYENMYKTGSKSVTFTNKGVVTSATCSQGWGVSPFDRGMRLADIDGDGRADVLCLEPNGRITGWLNLKSGMENVGQVKFSEGRDRANIRFADVENSGRADIIYLDKYTGAATVFKNLGRKTGTDSSFNWSNRGVLYSPIDRGETMHFTNQGGLGRADLVHVLPYTNKAYTYFNECGASGGDDGKITDPKLPQYSTGGGNGGGTDDGSEDDGGSGDDCSKPTFSDDAKIILSQNFPDPSFVFDFEDCTWYSFGSQDKGKLVQIARYNKAKDEWELLSDDPLKGAGSWGQDLNIVSPDVQWNGEQWVMYYSAFTQDDHDGKRCIGVAFSDSIRGPYEPRNEPLVCQLDKGGAIDPSAFYDPGSDTRWVVYKIDGNRICGKTSIMLQQVENDGFTLKGDPVEILGQTDDEKLLETPSLVYEDGSYLLFYSSGCYKSDKYSIKYATSGSVTGPYDRGDDKVLGSIAGSIKGPGGASSNGNGHLLFAFKDGQVTLN
;
A
#
# COMPACT_ATOMS: atom_id res chain seq x y z
N MET A 1 -48.48 -5.49 -35.04
CA MET A 1 -49.30 -5.27 -36.27
C MET A 1 -49.20 -3.78 -36.67
N GLN A 2 -49.62 -3.41 -37.88
CA GLN A 2 -49.45 -2.09 -38.50
C GLN A 2 -50.07 -0.92 -37.69
N LEU A 3 -49.35 0.19 -37.45
CA LEU A 3 -49.28 1.47 -38.22
C LEU A 3 -50.47 2.45 -38.09
N ARG A 4 -50.16 3.62 -37.49
CA ARG A 4 -50.42 5.00 -37.97
C ARG A 4 -51.85 5.64 -38.02
N TYR A 5 -51.98 6.69 -37.19
CA TYR A 5 -52.39 8.08 -37.52
C TYR A 5 -53.87 8.54 -37.60
N ARG A 6 -54.03 9.85 -37.24
CA ARG A 6 -55.07 10.85 -37.63
C ARG A 6 -56.46 10.80 -36.96
N ASP A 7 -57.18 11.93 -36.73
CA ASP A 7 -56.80 13.35 -36.50
C ASP A 7 -58.06 14.20 -36.12
N LEU A 8 -57.87 15.45 -35.66
CA LEU A 8 -58.85 16.59 -35.63
C LEU A 8 -60.16 16.49 -34.77
N SER A 9 -60.86 17.56 -34.35
CA SER A 9 -60.49 18.93 -33.89
C SER A 9 -61.71 19.78 -33.44
N SER A 10 -61.53 20.70 -32.48
CA SER A 10 -62.30 21.97 -32.27
C SER A 10 -63.78 21.93 -31.82
N ALA A 11 -64.33 22.86 -31.02
CA ALA A 11 -63.79 23.97 -30.18
C ALA A 11 -64.85 24.33 -29.07
N LEU A 12 -65.25 25.54 -28.60
CA LEU A 12 -65.01 26.96 -28.97
C LEU A 12 -65.50 27.97 -27.86
N VAL A 13 -64.61 28.80 -27.29
CA VAL A 13 -64.83 30.20 -26.74
C VAL A 13 -65.75 30.36 -25.49
N ALA A 14 -65.50 31.25 -24.51
CA ALA A 14 -64.77 32.55 -24.39
C ALA A 14 -63.84 32.59 -23.12
N VAL A 15 -62.85 33.49 -22.87
CA VAL A 15 -62.70 34.98 -22.91
C VAL A 15 -63.47 35.70 -21.77
N CYS A 16 -62.93 36.63 -20.96
CA CYS A 16 -61.60 37.31 -20.86
C CYS A 16 -60.61 36.57 -19.89
N LEU A 17 -59.38 36.98 -19.52
CA LEU A 17 -58.59 38.25 -19.47
C LEU A 17 -59.00 39.24 -18.36
N LEU A 18 -58.14 40.07 -17.75
CA LEU A 18 -56.71 40.48 -17.90
C LEU A 18 -55.98 40.24 -16.54
N LEU A 19 -54.65 40.35 -16.28
CA LEU A 19 -53.32 40.31 -16.95
C LEU A 19 -52.25 40.27 -15.80
N ALA A 20 -50.94 40.00 -15.95
CA ALA A 20 -50.10 39.67 -17.11
C ALA A 20 -49.08 38.55 -16.77
N SER A 21 -48.62 37.82 -17.79
CA SER A 21 -47.50 36.86 -17.76
C SER A 21 -46.27 37.46 -18.50
N PRO A 22 -45.18 36.72 -18.82
CA PRO A 22 -45.24 35.76 -19.96
C PRO A 22 -44.34 34.48 -19.89
N THR A 23 -44.93 33.34 -20.29
CA THR A 23 -44.42 32.30 -21.24
C THR A 23 -43.12 31.51 -20.93
N THR A 24 -42.99 30.16 -21.03
CA THR A 24 -43.38 29.12 -22.05
C THR A 24 -42.67 29.26 -23.41
N ALA A 25 -42.18 28.25 -24.14
CA ALA A 25 -42.03 26.77 -23.99
C ALA A 25 -40.76 26.33 -24.82
N PHE A 26 -40.39 25.08 -25.17
CA PHE A 26 -41.10 23.93 -25.78
C PHE A 26 -40.26 22.61 -25.71
N ASP A 27 -40.86 21.49 -26.13
CA ASP A 27 -40.30 20.12 -26.13
C ASP A 27 -39.22 19.79 -27.21
N THR A 28 -38.39 18.77 -26.92
CA THR A 28 -38.30 17.54 -27.76
C THR A 28 -38.02 16.29 -26.88
N PRO A 29 -38.45 15.06 -27.25
CA PRO A 29 -38.35 13.88 -26.40
C PRO A 29 -37.42 12.77 -26.96
N ASP A 30 -36.14 12.80 -26.57
CA ASP A 30 -35.10 11.85 -27.00
C ASP A 30 -34.41 11.17 -25.79
N GLY A 31 -33.86 9.97 -25.99
CA GLY A 31 -33.53 9.05 -24.89
C GLY A 31 -32.06 8.97 -24.45
N VAL A 32 -31.87 8.86 -23.12
CA VAL A 32 -30.72 8.28 -22.39
C VAL A 32 -29.35 8.98 -22.49
N ARG A 33 -28.95 9.68 -21.40
CA ARG A 33 -27.70 9.49 -20.59
C ARG A 33 -27.36 10.76 -19.78
N PRO A 34 -27.48 10.76 -18.43
CA PRO A 34 -27.08 11.89 -17.59
C PRO A 34 -25.73 11.66 -16.88
N TYR A 35 -24.63 11.49 -17.63
CA TYR A 35 -23.26 11.72 -17.14
C TYR A 35 -22.36 12.13 -18.32
N GLY A 36 -21.54 13.16 -18.09
CA GLY A 36 -20.71 13.84 -19.09
C GLY A 36 -21.24 15.25 -19.40
N ASP A 37 -20.52 16.34 -19.10
CA ASP A 37 -19.22 16.48 -18.42
C ASP A 37 -19.17 17.77 -17.60
N GLY A 38 -18.32 17.77 -16.55
CA GLY A 38 -17.75 18.98 -15.94
C GLY A 38 -18.70 19.96 -15.24
N ASN A 39 -18.88 19.80 -13.92
CA ASN A 39 -18.76 20.91 -12.96
C ASN A 39 -18.82 20.39 -11.51
N ALA A 40 -17.76 20.66 -10.74
CA ALA A 40 -17.83 20.73 -9.29
C ALA A 40 -18.02 22.20 -8.89
N PRO A 41 -18.90 22.53 -7.92
CA PRO A 41 -19.22 23.92 -7.61
C PRO A 41 -18.20 24.55 -6.65
N ASP A 42 -17.58 25.66 -7.07
CA ASP A 42 -16.90 26.56 -6.15
C ASP A 42 -17.91 27.41 -5.37
N VAL A 43 -17.65 27.61 -4.08
CA VAL A 43 -18.37 28.56 -3.22
C VAL A 43 -17.39 29.61 -2.73
N VAL A 44 -17.39 30.78 -3.37
CA VAL A 44 -16.91 32.03 -2.74
C VAL A 44 -17.76 33.20 -3.22
N SER A 45 -18.28 33.99 -2.27
CA SER A 45 -18.66 35.37 -2.53
C SER A 45 -18.39 36.22 -1.30
N PHE A 46 -17.35 37.06 -1.36
CA PHE A 46 -17.34 38.35 -0.68
C PHE A 46 -16.61 39.37 -1.56
N ASP A 47 -17.11 40.61 -1.52
CA ASP A 47 -16.97 41.60 -2.59
C ASP A 47 -15.63 42.39 -2.57
N PRO A 48 -15.23 43.07 -3.67
CA PRO A 48 -13.82 43.16 -4.02
C PRO A 48 -13.32 44.60 -4.22
N SER A 49 -12.51 45.10 -3.28
CA SER A 49 -11.72 46.31 -3.52
C SER A 49 -10.40 46.31 -2.76
N TRP A 50 -9.31 45.93 -3.42
CA TRP A 50 -8.35 46.90 -3.96
C TRP A 50 -7.65 46.27 -5.18
N ASN A 51 -7.24 47.09 -6.14
CA ASN A 51 -6.75 46.68 -7.45
C ASN A 51 -5.35 47.29 -7.65
N GLU A 52 -4.39 46.52 -8.20
CA GLU A 52 -3.47 47.01 -9.25
C GLU A 52 -2.59 45.90 -9.86
N SER A 53 -2.88 45.61 -11.14
CA SER A 53 -1.95 45.24 -12.23
C SER A 53 -0.66 44.43 -11.95
N TYR A 54 -0.60 43.21 -12.51
CA TYR A 54 0.65 42.59 -12.95
C TYR A 54 1.17 43.25 -14.25
N PRO A 55 2.50 43.38 -14.45
CA PRO A 55 3.08 43.76 -15.74
C PRO A 55 2.88 42.68 -16.83
N ALA A 56 2.82 43.10 -18.09
CA ALA A 56 2.50 42.25 -19.24
C ALA A 56 3.70 41.53 -19.87
N PHE A 57 3.40 40.57 -20.75
CA PHE A 57 4.37 39.69 -21.41
C PHE A 57 4.64 40.12 -22.87
N GLU A 58 5.76 40.82 -23.09
CA GLU A 58 6.35 41.17 -24.39
C GLU A 58 7.89 41.09 -24.27
N GLY A 59 8.73 40.87 -25.29
CA GLY A 59 8.50 40.57 -26.71
C GLY A 59 9.87 40.42 -27.43
N PHE A 60 9.96 39.62 -28.49
CA PHE A 60 11.23 39.32 -29.19
C PHE A 60 11.60 40.37 -30.26
N LYS A 61 12.86 40.87 -30.31
CA LYS A 61 13.75 41.03 -31.50
C LYS A 61 15.12 41.72 -31.16
N PRO A 62 16.18 41.68 -32.04
CA PRO A 62 17.51 41.26 -31.57
C PRO A 62 18.75 42.08 -32.07
N LEU A 63 19.96 41.54 -31.77
CA LEU A 63 21.32 41.84 -32.31
C LEU A 63 22.10 42.99 -31.62
N PRO A 64 23.47 43.00 -31.65
CA PRO A 64 24.38 42.13 -32.42
C PRO A 64 25.48 41.37 -31.61
N LEU A 65 26.21 40.56 -32.39
CA LEU A 65 27.43 39.75 -32.14
C LEU A 65 28.62 40.55 -31.53
N ALA A 66 29.72 39.98 -31.01
CA ALA A 66 30.23 38.60 -31.09
C ALA A 66 31.19 38.20 -29.94
N ASP A 67 31.31 36.90 -29.66
CA ASP A 67 32.61 36.19 -29.47
C ASP A 67 32.42 34.75 -30.01
N PRO A 68 33.00 34.35 -31.17
CA PRO A 68 32.44 33.26 -31.98
C PRO A 68 33.17 31.89 -31.95
N ASP A 69 34.24 31.71 -31.15
CA ASP A 69 35.23 30.62 -31.36
C ASP A 69 35.29 29.51 -30.27
N ALA A 70 34.16 29.10 -29.68
CA ALA A 70 34.13 28.02 -28.68
C ALA A 70 33.03 26.95 -28.84
N ASP A 71 31.76 27.35 -29.01
CA ASP A 71 30.61 26.45 -28.69
C ASP A 71 30.00 25.74 -29.90
N THR A 72 30.25 26.23 -31.12
CA THR A 72 29.73 25.66 -32.39
C THR A 72 30.27 24.26 -32.70
N ALA A 73 31.36 23.84 -32.06
CA ALA A 73 31.95 22.50 -32.21
C ALA A 73 31.35 21.42 -31.28
N LEU A 74 30.57 21.83 -30.26
CA LEU A 74 29.98 20.93 -29.25
C LEU A 74 28.52 20.57 -29.59
N SER A 75 27.73 21.54 -30.05
CA SER A 75 26.30 21.39 -30.38
C SER A 75 26.00 20.36 -31.47
N SER A 76 26.97 20.02 -32.33
CA SER A 76 26.84 19.03 -33.41
C SER A 76 27.10 17.57 -32.97
N ARG A 77 27.36 17.30 -31.68
CA ARG A 77 27.83 15.99 -31.19
C ARG A 77 26.93 15.32 -30.16
N ALA A 78 26.08 16.08 -29.48
CA ALA A 78 25.04 15.54 -28.62
C ALA A 78 23.71 15.52 -29.38
N ASN A 79 23.00 14.41 -29.31
CA ASN A 79 21.76 14.17 -30.07
C ASN A 79 20.54 14.94 -29.53
N GLY A 80 20.73 16.16 -29.02
CA GLY A 80 19.70 17.06 -28.43
C GLY A 80 19.23 16.68 -27.01
N PHE A 81 19.22 15.39 -26.69
CA PHE A 81 18.72 14.81 -25.43
C PHE A 81 19.79 14.68 -24.32
N TYR A 82 19.35 14.26 -23.13
CA TYR A 82 20.22 13.94 -21.98
C TYR A 82 20.66 12.48 -21.96
N LEU A 83 21.95 12.23 -21.70
CA LEU A 83 22.38 10.94 -21.17
C LEU A 83 21.91 10.85 -19.71
N ARG A 84 20.83 10.10 -19.47
CA ARG A 84 20.40 9.65 -18.15
C ARG A 84 21.18 8.37 -17.83
N VAL A 85 22.34 8.56 -17.21
CA VAL A 85 23.34 7.51 -16.97
C VAL A 85 23.12 6.86 -15.62
N MET A 86 23.08 5.53 -15.55
CA MET A 86 23.09 4.80 -14.28
C MET A 86 24.45 4.09 -14.10
N PRO A 87 25.36 4.63 -13.27
CA PRO A 87 26.52 3.89 -12.77
C PRO A 87 26.02 2.80 -11.82
N LEU A 88 26.08 1.54 -12.23
CA LEU A 88 25.58 0.37 -11.49
C LEU A 88 26.75 -0.51 -11.04
N GLY A 89 26.74 -0.99 -9.80
CA GLY A 89 27.80 -1.88 -9.32
C GLY A 89 28.01 -1.88 -7.81
N ALA A 90 29.27 -2.11 -7.43
CA ALA A 90 29.67 -2.15 -6.02
C ALA A 90 30.43 -0.88 -5.58
N SER A 91 31.31 -1.01 -4.57
CA SER A 91 32.14 0.05 -4.00
C SER A 91 33.01 0.83 -5.00
N ILE A 92 33.45 0.19 -6.09
CA ILE A 92 34.17 0.85 -7.19
C ILE A 92 33.25 1.83 -7.96
N THR A 93 31.98 1.47 -8.15
CA THR A 93 30.96 2.38 -8.72
C THR A 93 30.58 3.49 -7.73
N GLN A 94 30.50 3.16 -6.43
CA GLN A 94 30.32 4.17 -5.38
C GLN A 94 31.43 5.24 -5.41
N GLY A 95 32.68 4.82 -5.65
CA GLY A 95 33.88 5.66 -5.59
C GLY A 95 34.69 5.50 -4.30
N TYR A 96 34.52 4.39 -3.60
CA TYR A 96 35.16 4.10 -2.32
C TYR A 96 36.71 4.20 -2.40
N LEU A 97 37.31 4.85 -1.40
CA LEU A 97 38.75 5.18 -1.33
C LEU A 97 39.30 6.07 -2.47
N SER A 98 38.45 6.79 -3.21
CA SER A 98 38.90 8.02 -3.90
C SER A 98 38.88 9.21 -2.93
N THR A 99 39.79 10.17 -3.11
CA THR A 99 39.98 11.32 -2.19
C THR A 99 38.71 12.17 -2.06
N ASP A 100 37.87 12.21 -3.09
CA ASP A 100 36.61 12.96 -3.15
C ASP A 100 35.34 12.09 -3.11
N ASN A 101 35.50 10.76 -2.94
CA ASN A 101 34.44 9.74 -2.96
C ASN A 101 33.56 9.71 -4.25
N ASN A 102 33.99 10.28 -5.38
CA ASN A 102 33.27 10.17 -6.64
C ASN A 102 33.77 9.02 -7.53
N GLY A 103 35.01 8.54 -7.30
CA GLY A 103 35.65 7.53 -8.14
C GLY A 103 35.74 7.94 -9.61
N TYR A 104 35.41 7.01 -10.51
CA TYR A 104 35.44 7.29 -11.95
C TYR A 104 34.33 8.25 -12.43
N ARG A 105 33.25 8.43 -11.65
CA ARG A 105 32.00 9.07 -12.11
C ARG A 105 32.21 10.54 -12.47
N LYS A 106 32.95 11.30 -11.66
CA LYS A 106 33.28 12.72 -11.88
C LYS A 106 34.14 12.95 -13.13
N TRP A 107 35.15 12.12 -13.31
CA TRP A 107 36.04 12.16 -14.48
C TRP A 107 35.29 11.81 -15.78
N LEU A 108 34.43 10.78 -15.73
CA LEU A 108 33.62 10.35 -16.87
C LEU A 108 32.55 11.40 -17.22
N ARG A 109 31.84 11.93 -16.23
CA ARG A 109 30.86 13.01 -16.38
C ARG A 109 31.47 14.24 -17.05
N SER A 110 32.63 14.67 -16.55
CA SER A 110 33.39 15.81 -17.08
C SER A 110 33.75 15.59 -18.56
N GLN A 111 34.17 14.37 -18.92
CA GLN A 111 34.49 14.02 -20.31
C GLN A 111 33.25 14.05 -21.21
N LEU A 112 32.13 13.48 -20.77
CA LEU A 112 30.88 13.49 -21.54
C LEU A 112 30.41 14.94 -21.81
N ARG A 113 30.38 15.79 -20.79
CA ARG A 113 30.08 17.23 -20.92
C ARG A 113 31.05 17.94 -21.86
N TYR A 114 32.35 17.66 -21.76
CA TYR A 114 33.39 18.17 -22.67
C TYR A 114 33.33 17.63 -24.11
N LYS A 115 32.51 16.60 -24.38
CA LYS A 115 32.18 16.16 -25.75
C LYS A 115 30.80 16.62 -26.22
N GLY A 116 30.15 17.51 -25.46
CA GLY A 116 28.91 18.20 -25.80
C GLY A 116 27.66 17.58 -25.17
N TRP A 117 27.77 16.41 -24.52
CA TRP A 117 26.60 15.73 -23.97
C TRP A 117 26.02 16.47 -22.76
N LYS A 118 24.70 16.64 -22.78
CA LYS A 118 23.93 16.88 -21.56
C LYS A 118 23.89 15.57 -20.76
N VAL A 119 24.14 15.61 -19.46
CA VAL A 119 24.27 14.40 -18.61
C VAL A 119 23.54 14.58 -17.29
N ASN A 120 22.80 13.56 -16.91
CA ASN A 120 22.14 13.35 -15.62
C ASN A 120 22.57 11.96 -15.10
N MET A 121 23.26 11.84 -13.97
CA MET A 121 23.47 10.52 -13.35
C MET A 121 22.23 10.15 -12.53
N VAL A 122 21.89 8.87 -12.45
CA VAL A 122 20.73 8.39 -11.68
C VAL A 122 21.06 7.11 -10.90
N GLY A 123 20.35 6.91 -9.79
CA GLY A 123 20.45 5.75 -8.91
C GLY A 123 20.05 6.11 -7.47
N SER A 124 19.91 5.10 -6.61
CA SER A 124 19.41 5.25 -5.24
C SER A 124 20.43 5.87 -4.26
N LYS A 125 21.70 6.04 -4.65
CA LYS A 125 22.80 6.45 -3.76
C LYS A 125 23.43 7.77 -4.19
N GLN A 126 23.82 8.56 -3.19
CA GLN A 126 24.59 9.79 -3.38
C GLN A 126 25.94 9.69 -2.67
N ASN A 127 27.03 9.77 -3.43
CA ASN A 127 28.38 9.64 -2.89
C ASN A 127 29.35 10.62 -3.58
N GLY A 128 30.16 11.29 -2.78
CA GLY A 128 31.18 12.24 -3.23
C GLY A 128 30.74 13.70 -3.31
N ASP A 129 31.65 14.55 -3.79
CA ASP A 129 31.53 16.01 -3.84
C ASP A 129 31.02 16.59 -5.18
N MET A 130 30.85 15.77 -6.23
CA MET A 130 30.32 16.24 -7.52
C MET A 130 28.85 16.69 -7.37
N LYS A 131 28.39 17.58 -8.25
CA LYS A 131 27.05 18.20 -8.09
C LYS A 131 25.93 17.18 -8.35
N ASP A 132 26.15 16.36 -9.37
CA ASP A 132 25.27 15.32 -9.89
C ASP A 132 25.92 13.99 -9.51
N ARG A 133 25.69 13.58 -8.25
CA ARG A 133 26.46 12.54 -7.55
C ARG A 133 25.70 11.23 -7.37
N ASP A 134 24.59 11.09 -8.07
CA ASP A 134 23.76 9.89 -8.04
C ASP A 134 24.52 8.70 -8.64
N ASN A 135 24.23 7.51 -8.10
CA ASN A 135 24.78 6.22 -8.53
C ASN A 135 23.97 5.06 -7.91
N GLU A 136 24.22 3.86 -8.42
CA GLU A 136 23.71 2.60 -7.90
C GLU A 136 24.87 1.69 -7.47
N GLY A 137 25.78 2.25 -6.65
CA GLY A 137 27.01 1.60 -6.16
C GLY A 137 26.87 1.08 -4.73
N TRP A 138 26.93 -0.24 -4.55
CA TRP A 138 26.67 -0.91 -3.27
C TRP A 138 27.91 -1.68 -2.74
N PRO A 139 28.64 -1.12 -1.74
CA PRO A 139 29.82 -1.77 -1.17
C PRO A 139 29.58 -3.20 -0.68
N GLY A 140 30.51 -4.10 -0.99
CA GLY A 140 30.46 -5.51 -0.60
C GLY A 140 29.46 -6.40 -1.37
N TYR A 141 28.58 -5.83 -2.20
CA TYR A 141 27.52 -6.61 -2.86
C TYR A 141 28.04 -7.45 -4.04
N VAL A 142 27.57 -8.70 -4.13
CA VAL A 142 27.80 -9.62 -5.28
C VAL A 142 26.83 -9.33 -6.43
N ILE A 143 27.03 -9.95 -7.60
CA ILE A 143 26.23 -9.67 -8.83
C ILE A 143 24.71 -9.71 -8.57
N ASP A 144 24.18 -10.75 -7.91
CA ASP A 144 22.72 -10.89 -7.67
C ASP A 144 22.19 -9.84 -6.70
N GLN A 145 23.01 -9.38 -5.77
CA GLN A 145 22.65 -8.32 -4.84
C GLN A 145 22.59 -6.98 -5.58
N VAL A 146 23.59 -6.67 -6.43
CA VAL A 146 23.55 -5.50 -7.33
C VAL A 146 22.34 -5.55 -8.27
N HIS A 147 21.96 -6.74 -8.76
CA HIS A 147 20.77 -6.95 -9.59
C HIS A 147 19.47 -6.68 -8.82
N ASN A 148 19.37 -7.17 -7.58
CA ASN A 148 18.21 -6.91 -6.73
C ASN A 148 18.07 -5.43 -6.32
N GLU A 149 19.17 -4.66 -6.26
CA GLU A 149 19.09 -3.20 -6.09
C GLU A 149 18.72 -2.48 -7.40
N PHE A 150 19.25 -2.91 -8.56
CA PHE A 150 18.83 -2.38 -9.87
C PHE A 150 17.31 -2.46 -10.05
N ARG A 151 16.68 -3.59 -9.69
CA ARG A 151 15.22 -3.79 -9.75
C ARG A 151 14.42 -2.74 -8.96
N LYS A 152 15.00 -2.16 -7.90
CA LYS A 152 14.37 -1.10 -7.09
C LYS A 152 14.50 0.30 -7.72
N SER A 153 15.43 0.48 -8.66
CA SER A 153 15.74 1.77 -9.31
C SER A 153 15.46 1.80 -10.81
N MET A 154 15.14 0.66 -11.46
CA MET A 154 14.86 0.58 -12.89
C MET A 154 13.67 1.44 -13.36
N TRP A 155 12.81 1.87 -12.43
CA TRP A 155 11.74 2.85 -12.69
C TRP A 155 12.27 4.20 -13.21
N MET A 156 13.54 4.53 -12.95
CA MET A 156 14.18 5.77 -13.43
C MET A 156 14.45 5.77 -14.96
N LYS A 157 14.31 4.62 -15.62
CA LYS A 157 14.52 4.41 -17.08
C LYS A 157 15.77 5.13 -17.65
N PRO A 158 16.99 4.89 -17.12
CA PRO A 158 18.23 5.38 -17.73
C PRO A 158 18.37 4.93 -19.19
N ASN A 159 18.89 5.78 -20.09
CA ASN A 159 19.22 5.39 -21.46
C ASN A 159 20.66 4.86 -21.59
N LEU A 160 21.50 4.99 -20.56
CA LEU A 160 22.85 4.44 -20.53
C LEU A 160 23.14 3.79 -19.17
N VAL A 161 23.32 2.48 -19.11
CA VAL A 161 23.68 1.76 -17.87
C VAL A 161 25.14 1.30 -17.94
N LEU A 162 25.92 1.57 -16.90
CA LEU A 162 27.35 1.26 -16.81
C LEU A 162 27.58 0.26 -15.67
N ILE A 163 27.82 -1.02 -15.98
CA ILE A 163 27.84 -2.11 -14.99
C ILE A 163 29.26 -2.48 -14.57
N ASN A 164 29.55 -2.43 -13.25
CA ASN A 164 30.73 -3.04 -12.65
C ASN A 164 30.39 -3.81 -11.36
N ALA A 165 30.09 -5.10 -11.52
CA ALA A 165 29.86 -6.08 -10.44
C ALA A 165 30.60 -7.38 -10.75
N GLY A 166 30.94 -8.18 -9.72
CA GLY A 166 31.78 -9.39 -9.82
C GLY A 166 33.05 -9.37 -8.97
N THR A 167 33.54 -8.19 -8.57
CA THR A 167 34.72 -8.06 -7.69
C THR A 167 34.50 -8.72 -6.33
N ASN A 168 33.30 -8.58 -5.77
CA ASN A 168 32.93 -9.16 -4.48
C ASN A 168 32.71 -10.67 -4.58
N ASP A 169 32.11 -11.15 -5.68
CA ASP A 169 31.96 -12.57 -6.00
C ASP A 169 33.32 -13.27 -5.97
N CYS A 170 34.35 -12.64 -6.57
CA CYS A 170 35.73 -13.11 -6.49
C CYS A 170 36.35 -12.98 -5.09
N ASN A 171 36.16 -11.86 -4.38
CA ASN A 171 36.73 -11.65 -3.04
C ASN A 171 36.09 -12.53 -1.96
N GLN A 172 34.86 -13.00 -2.16
CA GLN A 172 34.09 -13.86 -1.24
C GLN A 172 34.00 -15.32 -1.73
N HIS A 173 34.50 -15.61 -2.94
CA HIS A 173 34.45 -16.91 -3.62
C HIS A 173 33.01 -17.45 -3.82
N ILE A 174 32.06 -16.56 -4.13
CA ILE A 174 30.63 -16.89 -4.31
C ILE A 174 30.33 -17.11 -5.80
N ASP A 175 29.99 -18.35 -6.16
CA ASP A 175 29.51 -18.80 -7.49
C ASP A 175 30.20 -18.10 -8.68
N THR A 176 31.52 -18.14 -8.68
CA THR A 176 32.38 -17.46 -9.68
C THR A 176 32.41 -18.20 -11.02
N ASP A 177 31.81 -19.38 -11.07
CA ASP A 177 31.70 -20.23 -12.27
C ASP A 177 30.46 -19.86 -13.08
N ARG A 178 29.30 -19.64 -12.43
CA ARG A 178 28.07 -19.17 -13.10
C ARG A 178 27.89 -17.66 -13.08
N ALA A 179 28.89 -16.89 -12.61
CA ALA A 179 28.87 -15.43 -12.56
C ALA A 179 28.53 -14.76 -13.91
N GLY A 180 28.95 -15.33 -15.04
CA GLY A 180 28.57 -14.89 -16.38
C GLY A 180 27.07 -15.04 -16.67
N GLY A 181 26.44 -16.12 -16.20
CA GLY A 181 24.99 -16.32 -16.27
C GLY A 181 24.23 -15.34 -15.37
N ARG A 182 24.70 -15.14 -14.13
CA ARG A 182 24.15 -14.15 -13.19
C ARG A 182 24.25 -12.72 -13.73
N MET A 183 25.35 -12.39 -14.42
CA MET A 183 25.52 -11.14 -15.17
C MET A 183 24.62 -11.07 -16.42
N LYS A 184 24.36 -12.20 -17.10
CA LYS A 184 23.39 -12.25 -18.20
C LYS A 184 21.99 -11.86 -17.70
N SER A 185 21.53 -12.48 -16.61
CA SER A 185 20.22 -12.21 -16.01
C SER A 185 20.02 -10.73 -15.66
N LEU A 186 21.06 -10.05 -15.16
CA LEU A 186 21.02 -8.60 -14.93
C LEU A 186 20.84 -7.81 -16.24
N VAL A 187 21.59 -8.16 -17.29
CA VAL A 187 21.54 -7.45 -18.58
C VAL A 187 20.23 -7.71 -19.33
N ASP A 188 19.72 -8.94 -19.31
CA ASP A 188 18.39 -9.27 -19.84
C ASP A 188 17.30 -8.44 -19.16
N ASP A 189 17.30 -8.40 -17.83
CA ASP A 189 16.29 -7.68 -17.02
C ASP A 189 16.35 -6.15 -17.22
N ILE A 190 17.55 -5.60 -17.45
CA ILE A 190 17.75 -4.21 -17.89
C ILE A 190 17.06 -3.95 -19.25
N TYR A 191 17.26 -4.82 -20.24
CA TYR A 191 16.67 -4.65 -21.57
C TYR A 191 15.14 -4.83 -21.55
N SER A 192 14.64 -5.86 -20.86
CA SER A 192 13.20 -6.13 -20.73
C SER A 192 12.45 -4.98 -20.04
N ASN A 193 13.04 -4.36 -19.02
CA ASN A 193 12.39 -3.27 -18.28
C ASN A 193 12.63 -1.88 -18.85
N ILE A 194 13.64 -1.66 -19.69
CA ILE A 194 14.01 -0.32 -20.17
C ILE A 194 14.17 -0.30 -21.70
N PRO A 195 13.06 -0.19 -22.45
CA PRO A 195 13.09 -0.12 -23.91
C PRO A 195 14.01 1.00 -24.43
N GLY A 196 14.90 0.65 -25.36
CA GLY A 196 15.84 1.59 -26.00
C GLY A 196 17.14 1.87 -25.24
N VAL A 197 17.34 1.29 -24.04
CA VAL A 197 18.57 1.45 -23.24
C VAL A 197 19.83 0.97 -23.99
N THR A 198 20.95 1.65 -23.73
CA THR A 198 22.32 1.19 -24.04
C THR A 198 22.98 0.68 -22.77
N VAL A 199 23.62 -0.49 -22.83
CA VAL A 199 24.26 -1.11 -21.66
C VAL A 199 25.76 -1.31 -21.93
N ILE A 200 26.62 -0.94 -21.01
CA ILE A 200 28.07 -1.16 -21.13
C ILE A 200 28.55 -1.95 -19.91
N LEU A 201 29.14 -3.12 -20.15
CA LEU A 201 29.70 -3.97 -19.11
C LEU A 201 31.19 -3.67 -18.95
N SER A 202 31.62 -3.46 -17.72
CA SER A 202 33.04 -3.45 -17.37
C SER A 202 33.50 -4.85 -16.96
N THR A 203 34.67 -5.25 -17.42
CA THR A 203 35.40 -6.39 -16.82
C THR A 203 35.82 -6.10 -15.38
N ILE A 204 36.33 -7.10 -14.66
CA ILE A 204 36.74 -6.96 -13.25
C ILE A 204 38.17 -6.41 -13.17
N VAL A 205 38.40 -5.44 -12.30
CA VAL A 205 39.76 -4.93 -12.02
C VAL A 205 40.66 -6.04 -11.49
N LYS A 206 41.97 -5.90 -11.72
CA LYS A 206 42.96 -6.79 -11.11
C LYS A 206 42.96 -6.69 -9.59
N ASN A 207 43.49 -7.71 -8.92
CA ASN A 207 43.68 -7.74 -7.47
C ASN A 207 45.16 -7.95 -7.12
N THR A 208 45.60 -7.55 -5.92
CA THR A 208 46.95 -7.91 -5.44
C THR A 208 47.01 -9.29 -4.80
N ASN A 209 45.88 -9.85 -4.39
CA ASN A 209 45.74 -11.26 -4.01
C ASN A 209 45.61 -12.12 -5.28
N SER A 210 46.54 -13.05 -5.49
CA SER A 210 46.62 -13.90 -6.69
C SER A 210 45.42 -14.82 -6.91
N THR A 211 44.76 -15.29 -5.85
CA THR A 211 43.53 -16.09 -5.97
C THR A 211 42.39 -15.22 -6.52
N ASN A 212 42.27 -13.99 -6.00
CA ASN A 212 41.22 -13.06 -6.39
C ASN A 212 41.49 -12.48 -7.79
N ASP A 213 42.76 -12.30 -8.18
CA ASP A 213 43.17 -11.86 -9.52
C ASP A 213 42.94 -12.95 -10.59
N ALA A 214 43.21 -14.22 -10.25
CA ALA A 214 42.87 -15.36 -11.10
C ALA A 214 41.35 -15.46 -11.31
N CYS A 215 40.56 -15.26 -10.25
CA CYS A 215 39.11 -15.16 -10.37
C CYS A 215 38.67 -13.96 -11.21
N ALA A 216 39.20 -12.77 -10.96
CA ALA A 216 38.88 -11.55 -11.71
C ALA A 216 39.18 -11.73 -13.20
N THR A 217 40.25 -12.46 -13.53
CA THR A 217 40.60 -12.87 -14.90
C THR A 217 39.59 -13.86 -15.49
N LYS A 218 39.18 -14.90 -14.75
CA LYS A 218 38.15 -15.89 -15.16
C LYS A 218 36.80 -15.22 -15.42
N LEU A 219 36.32 -14.39 -14.48
CA LEU A 219 35.05 -13.66 -14.56
C LEU A 219 35.11 -12.61 -15.69
N SER A 220 36.25 -11.95 -15.89
CA SER A 220 36.45 -11.07 -17.04
C SER A 220 36.43 -11.81 -18.39
N LYS A 221 36.88 -13.07 -18.47
CA LYS A 221 36.71 -13.91 -19.67
C LYS A 221 35.22 -14.19 -19.92
N GLN A 222 34.45 -14.50 -18.88
CA GLN A 222 32.99 -14.70 -18.98
C GLN A 222 32.29 -13.42 -19.49
N ILE A 223 32.59 -12.24 -18.91
CA ILE A 223 32.02 -10.95 -19.34
C ILE A 223 32.37 -10.63 -20.80
N ARG A 224 33.63 -10.86 -21.24
CA ARG A 224 34.04 -10.67 -22.64
C ARG A 224 33.31 -11.59 -23.62
N GLN A 225 32.90 -12.78 -23.19
CA GLN A 225 32.12 -13.68 -24.04
C GLN A 225 30.64 -13.28 -24.03
N LEU A 226 30.09 -12.96 -22.85
CA LEU A 226 28.72 -12.48 -22.66
C LEU A 226 28.39 -11.27 -23.57
N VAL A 227 29.26 -10.27 -23.68
CA VAL A 227 28.99 -9.10 -24.53
C VAL A 227 28.85 -9.46 -26.03
N LYS A 228 29.45 -10.56 -26.50
CA LYS A 228 29.35 -10.99 -27.91
C LYS A 228 27.98 -11.59 -28.26
N THR A 229 27.27 -12.15 -27.29
CA THR A 229 26.02 -12.89 -27.52
C THR A 229 24.87 -11.95 -27.91
N TYR A 230 24.88 -10.73 -27.37
CA TYR A 230 23.90 -9.65 -27.60
C TYR A 230 24.04 -8.95 -28.97
N ARG A 231 24.18 -9.74 -30.04
CA ARG A 231 24.28 -9.23 -31.43
C ARG A 231 23.04 -8.39 -31.79
N GLY A 232 23.25 -7.22 -32.38
CA GLY A 232 22.18 -6.29 -32.77
C GLY A 232 21.57 -5.46 -31.63
N GLN A 233 21.90 -5.74 -30.36
CA GLN A 233 21.49 -4.90 -29.23
C GLN A 233 22.54 -3.83 -28.89
N ARG A 234 22.13 -2.82 -28.13
CA ARG A 234 22.90 -1.61 -27.82
C ARG A 234 23.92 -1.86 -26.70
N ILE A 235 24.83 -2.81 -26.90
CA ILE A 235 25.79 -3.26 -25.88
C ILE A 235 27.23 -2.77 -26.15
N GLY A 236 27.98 -2.49 -25.08
CA GLY A 236 29.40 -2.16 -25.13
C GLY A 236 30.24 -2.89 -24.07
N LEU A 237 31.56 -2.91 -24.29
CA LEU A 237 32.55 -3.50 -23.36
C LEU A 237 33.57 -2.44 -22.92
N ALA A 238 33.70 -2.26 -21.61
CA ALA A 238 34.76 -1.49 -20.95
C ALA A 238 35.82 -2.45 -20.37
N ASP A 239 36.79 -2.87 -21.19
CA ASP A 239 37.80 -3.85 -20.81
C ASP A 239 38.93 -3.24 -19.95
N ILE A 240 38.61 -2.97 -18.67
CA ILE A 240 39.53 -2.40 -17.67
C ILE A 240 40.57 -3.42 -17.16
N ASN A 241 40.27 -4.72 -17.24
CA ASN A 241 41.05 -5.81 -16.64
C ASN A 241 42.52 -5.91 -17.14
N PRO A 242 42.83 -5.76 -18.45
CA PRO A 242 44.22 -5.72 -18.92
C PRO A 242 44.84 -4.32 -18.81
N VAL A 243 44.03 -3.28 -18.58
CA VAL A 243 44.42 -1.86 -18.63
C VAL A 243 44.87 -1.34 -17.27
N LEU A 244 44.18 -1.67 -16.18
CA LEU A 244 44.51 -1.18 -14.84
C LEU A 244 45.65 -2.02 -14.22
N PRO A 245 46.83 -1.45 -13.96
CA PRO A 245 47.90 -2.17 -13.28
C PRO A 245 47.63 -2.23 -11.76
N THR A 246 48.12 -3.28 -11.10
CA THR A 246 47.99 -3.43 -9.64
C THR A 246 48.72 -2.34 -8.83
N SER A 247 49.64 -1.60 -9.45
CA SER A 247 50.26 -0.40 -8.88
C SER A 247 49.35 0.84 -8.83
N MET A 248 48.18 0.80 -9.48
CA MET A 248 47.12 1.82 -9.38
C MET A 248 45.97 1.38 -8.46
N LEU A 249 46.19 0.38 -7.61
CA LEU A 249 45.28 -0.05 -6.55
C LEU A 249 45.73 0.52 -5.20
N GLN A 250 44.76 0.72 -4.31
CA GLN A 250 44.96 1.09 -2.91
C GLN A 250 45.59 -0.07 -2.12
N LYS A 251 45.98 0.20 -0.87
CA LYS A 251 46.61 -0.79 0.03
C LYS A 251 45.74 -2.02 0.34
N ASP A 252 44.45 -1.98 0.05
CA ASP A 252 43.53 -3.13 0.17
C ASP A 252 43.54 -4.07 -1.05
N GLY A 253 44.33 -3.74 -2.08
CA GLY A 253 44.51 -4.56 -3.26
C GLY A 253 43.29 -4.65 -4.18
N THR A 254 42.24 -3.86 -3.96
CA THR A 254 40.94 -4.00 -4.62
C THR A 254 40.43 -2.70 -5.22
N HIS A 255 40.53 -1.57 -4.51
CA HIS A 255 39.99 -0.29 -4.99
C HIS A 255 41.05 0.51 -5.76
N PRO A 256 40.72 1.17 -6.88
CA PRO A 256 41.66 2.06 -7.55
C PRO A 256 42.09 3.26 -6.69
N THR A 257 43.29 3.78 -6.96
CA THR A 257 43.68 5.14 -6.54
C THR A 257 42.96 6.19 -7.38
N ASP A 258 43.09 7.48 -7.06
CA ASP A 258 42.44 8.56 -7.86
C ASP A 258 42.85 8.53 -9.35
N GLU A 259 44.13 8.28 -9.65
CA GLU A 259 44.62 8.10 -11.02
C GLU A 259 44.11 6.79 -11.64
N GLY A 260 43.96 5.73 -10.84
CA GLY A 260 43.34 4.48 -11.29
C GLY A 260 41.85 4.66 -11.64
N TYR A 261 41.09 5.41 -10.85
CA TYR A 261 39.71 5.80 -11.14
C TYR A 261 39.62 6.72 -12.38
N LYS A 262 40.60 7.61 -12.57
CA LYS A 262 40.69 8.46 -13.76
C LYS A 262 41.01 7.65 -15.03
N LEU A 263 41.84 6.62 -14.93
CA LEU A 263 42.07 5.64 -15.99
C LEU A 263 40.80 4.81 -16.28
N PHE A 264 40.06 4.38 -15.26
CA PHE A 264 38.78 3.71 -15.42
C PHE A 264 37.77 4.58 -16.20
N ALA A 265 37.70 5.87 -15.89
CA ALA A 265 36.87 6.82 -16.65
C ALA A 265 37.28 6.94 -18.14
N ALA A 266 38.57 6.76 -18.47
CA ALA A 266 39.03 6.69 -19.86
C ALA A 266 38.49 5.45 -20.59
N VAL A 267 38.50 4.29 -19.92
CA VAL A 267 37.97 3.03 -20.46
C VAL A 267 36.46 3.09 -20.67
N TRP A 268 35.71 3.66 -19.71
CA TRP A 268 34.28 3.94 -19.88
C TRP A 268 34.01 4.87 -21.06
N TRP A 269 34.78 5.97 -21.19
CA TRP A 269 34.59 6.92 -22.29
C TRP A 269 34.82 6.29 -23.66
N ASP A 270 35.87 5.49 -23.86
CA ASP A 270 36.11 4.84 -25.16
C ASP A 270 35.04 3.79 -25.50
N ALA A 271 34.53 3.05 -24.50
CA ALA A 271 33.40 2.15 -24.67
C ALA A 271 32.13 2.91 -25.09
N ILE A 272 31.78 4.02 -24.41
CA ILE A 272 30.64 4.88 -24.79
C ILE A 272 30.84 5.43 -26.21
N LYS A 273 32.02 5.95 -26.52
CA LYS A 273 32.37 6.53 -27.83
C LYS A 273 32.17 5.54 -29.00
N LYS A 274 32.29 4.23 -28.76
CA LYS A 274 32.04 3.18 -29.77
C LYS A 274 30.53 3.00 -30.06
N VAL A 275 29.68 3.08 -29.03
CA VAL A 275 28.22 2.86 -29.13
C VAL A 275 27.38 4.16 -29.13
N GLN A 276 28.01 5.33 -29.09
CA GLN A 276 27.34 6.63 -28.90
C GLN A 276 26.32 7.01 -30.00
N LYS A 277 26.39 6.35 -31.16
CA LYS A 277 25.42 6.54 -32.26
C LYS A 277 24.08 5.85 -31.97
N ASP A 278 24.13 4.77 -31.19
CA ASP A 278 23.00 3.86 -30.99
C ASP A 278 22.17 4.22 -29.75
N ILE A 279 22.74 5.03 -28.85
CA ILE A 279 22.07 5.60 -27.66
C ILE A 279 20.86 6.42 -28.10
N GLN A 280 19.71 6.16 -27.48
CA GLN A 280 18.44 6.81 -27.74
C GLN A 280 18.10 7.86 -26.66
N PRO A 281 17.13 8.77 -26.90
CA PRO A 281 16.60 9.64 -25.85
C PRO A 281 16.08 8.82 -24.66
N PRO A 282 16.21 9.31 -23.41
CA PRO A 282 15.68 8.61 -22.26
C PRO A 282 14.15 8.71 -22.23
N ALA A 283 13.49 7.66 -21.76
CA ALA A 283 12.04 7.67 -21.58
C ALA A 283 11.63 8.79 -20.60
N LYS A 284 10.52 9.48 -20.89
CA LYS A 284 9.95 10.44 -19.93
C LYS A 284 9.43 9.68 -18.71
N VAL A 285 9.92 10.04 -17.53
CA VAL A 285 9.50 9.47 -16.24
C VAL A 285 8.96 10.61 -15.39
N SER A 286 7.76 10.43 -14.82
CA SER A 286 7.16 11.45 -13.95
C SER A 286 8.04 11.65 -12.70
N GLY A 287 8.36 12.90 -12.37
CA GLY A 287 9.25 13.23 -11.24
C GLY A 287 10.75 13.12 -11.52
N ILE A 288 11.18 12.78 -12.73
CA ILE A 288 12.57 12.96 -13.18
C ILE A 288 12.60 14.07 -14.24
N ASP A 289 13.18 15.21 -13.88
CA ASP A 289 13.53 16.27 -14.83
C ASP A 289 15.05 16.27 -14.99
N ASP A 290 15.53 15.78 -16.14
CA ASP A 290 16.97 15.71 -16.44
C ASP A 290 17.67 17.09 -16.46
N ALA A 291 16.92 18.20 -16.45
CA ALA A 291 17.43 19.56 -16.49
C ALA A 291 17.38 20.34 -15.15
N VAL A 292 16.72 19.84 -14.10
CA VAL A 292 16.52 20.58 -12.84
C VAL A 292 17.76 20.58 -11.95
N SER A 293 18.42 21.73 -11.86
CA SER A 293 19.74 21.85 -11.24
C SER A 293 19.75 22.28 -9.75
N GLU A 294 18.79 21.85 -8.94
CA GLU A 294 18.75 22.15 -7.50
C GLU A 294 19.32 21.02 -6.64
N LYS A 295 20.09 21.39 -5.60
CA LYS A 295 20.63 20.46 -4.59
C LYS A 295 19.68 20.40 -3.41
N SER A 296 19.42 19.20 -2.88
CA SER A 296 19.51 18.86 -1.44
C SER A 296 18.77 17.54 -1.12
N SER A 297 19.04 16.98 0.06
CA SER A 297 18.09 16.07 0.74
C SER A 297 16.83 16.81 1.22
N GLU A 298 16.89 18.14 1.28
CA GLU A 298 15.80 19.07 1.57
C GLU A 298 14.89 19.36 0.36
N CYS A 299 14.95 18.52 -0.68
CA CYS A 299 14.21 18.75 -1.93
C CYS A 299 12.71 18.90 -1.64
N LYS A 300 12.02 19.73 -2.43
CA LYS A 300 10.59 20.00 -2.21
C LYS A 300 9.76 18.74 -2.43
N LYS A 301 8.99 18.33 -1.41
CA LYS A 301 7.96 17.31 -1.53
C LYS A 301 6.92 17.78 -2.54
N THR A 302 6.75 17.00 -3.59
CA THR A 302 5.71 17.20 -4.61
C THR A 302 4.56 16.24 -4.33
N ALA A 303 3.31 16.66 -4.57
CA ALA A 303 2.16 15.78 -4.42
C ALA A 303 2.27 14.59 -5.40
N GLY A 304 1.94 13.38 -4.97
CA GLY A 304 2.05 12.16 -5.79
C GLY A 304 3.47 11.64 -6.05
N SER A 305 4.55 12.36 -5.72
CA SER A 305 5.93 11.99 -6.04
C SER A 305 6.56 10.89 -5.14
N ALA A 306 5.76 10.01 -4.55
CA ALA A 306 6.25 9.03 -3.57
C ALA A 306 6.43 7.64 -4.19
N ARG A 307 7.55 6.97 -3.88
CA ARG A 307 7.81 5.60 -4.37
C ARG A 307 7.04 4.59 -3.52
N GLY A 308 6.05 3.93 -4.11
CA GLY A 308 5.23 2.92 -3.42
C GLY A 308 3.79 2.86 -3.93
N PRO A 309 2.87 2.19 -3.21
CA PRO A 309 3.11 1.54 -1.91
C PRO A 309 4.05 0.33 -2.02
N GLN A 310 4.87 0.13 -1.00
CA GLN A 310 5.52 -1.16 -0.73
C GLN A 310 5.05 -1.66 0.64
N GLN A 311 4.70 -2.94 0.77
CA GLN A 311 4.34 -3.48 2.08
C GLN A 311 5.57 -3.41 2.98
N SER A 312 5.47 -2.66 4.07
CA SER A 312 6.54 -2.51 5.06
C SER A 312 6.34 -3.41 6.26
N GLN A 313 5.10 -3.71 6.65
CA GLN A 313 4.80 -4.58 7.80
C GLN A 313 3.91 -5.77 7.43
N ARG A 314 4.32 -7.00 7.80
CA ARG A 314 3.56 -8.24 7.56
C ARG A 314 2.29 -8.39 8.43
N GLY A 315 2.21 -7.64 9.54
CA GLY A 315 1.14 -7.70 10.53
C GLY A 315 1.56 -8.39 11.82
N SER A 316 1.49 -7.67 12.95
CA SER A 316 1.77 -8.17 14.31
C SER A 316 0.98 -7.37 15.37
N GLY A 317 1.31 -7.48 16.65
CA GLY A 317 0.59 -6.81 17.74
C GLY A 317 -0.75 -7.47 18.12
N HIS A 318 -1.38 -6.91 19.15
CA HIS A 318 -2.47 -7.55 19.89
C HIS A 318 -3.76 -6.70 19.92
N ASP A 319 -4.91 -7.36 19.78
CA ASP A 319 -6.24 -6.81 20.08
C ASP A 319 -6.85 -7.56 21.27
N ASP A 320 -8.00 -7.10 21.75
CA ASP A 320 -8.77 -7.71 22.83
C ASP A 320 -10.03 -8.46 22.33
N GLY A 321 -10.05 -8.88 21.06
CA GLY A 321 -11.08 -9.73 20.47
C GLY A 321 -12.39 -9.00 20.13
N ILE A 322 -13.53 -9.67 20.34
CA ILE A 322 -14.86 -9.06 20.37
C ILE A 322 -15.31 -8.94 21.83
N TYR A 323 -16.22 -8.02 22.13
CA TYR A 323 -16.81 -7.92 23.46
C TYR A 323 -17.44 -9.25 23.89
N ARG A 324 -17.04 -9.73 25.07
CA ARG A 324 -17.55 -10.93 25.74
C ARG A 324 -18.26 -10.51 27.01
N HIS A 325 -19.59 -10.56 27.00
CA HIS A 325 -20.38 -10.16 28.15
C HIS A 325 -20.30 -11.16 29.31
N PHE A 326 -20.16 -10.63 30.53
CA PHE A 326 -20.37 -11.34 31.78
C PHE A 326 -20.97 -10.36 32.79
N SER A 327 -21.90 -10.83 33.64
CA SER A 327 -22.61 -9.98 34.60
C SER A 327 -22.65 -10.60 35.99
N GLN A 328 -22.41 -9.79 37.02
CA GLN A 328 -22.63 -10.18 38.41
C GLN A 328 -23.94 -9.57 38.93
N ALA A 329 -24.90 -10.40 39.34
CA ALA A 329 -26.14 -9.92 39.94
C ALA A 329 -25.84 -9.27 41.31
N GLN A 330 -26.15 -7.98 41.46
CA GLN A 330 -25.99 -7.22 42.70
C GLN A 330 -27.32 -7.02 43.45
N GLY A 331 -28.46 -7.19 42.76
CA GLY A 331 -29.78 -7.17 43.37
C GLY A 331 -30.34 -5.75 43.55
N VAL A 332 -31.17 -5.55 44.57
CA VAL A 332 -31.90 -4.28 44.79
C VAL A 332 -31.01 -3.25 45.49
N ILE A 333 -30.74 -2.13 44.81
CA ILE A 333 -30.09 -0.97 45.43
C ILE A 333 -31.12 -0.19 46.26
N LYS A 334 -31.23 -0.52 47.56
CA LYS A 334 -32.23 0.06 48.47
C LYS A 334 -32.16 1.60 48.57
N SER A 335 -30.97 2.19 48.46
CA SER A 335 -30.76 3.65 48.45
C SER A 335 -31.30 4.35 47.19
N LEU A 336 -31.72 3.61 46.17
CA LEU A 336 -32.32 4.14 44.95
C LEU A 336 -33.84 3.88 44.83
N ARG A 337 -34.45 3.18 45.79
CA ARG A 337 -35.89 2.88 45.75
C ARG A 337 -36.73 4.18 45.71
N LEU A 338 -37.82 4.12 44.94
CA LEU A 338 -38.85 5.16 44.81
C LEU A 338 -40.16 4.61 45.39
N GLU A 339 -40.84 5.32 46.29
CA GLU A 339 -42.00 4.79 47.04
C GLU A 339 -43.30 5.52 46.69
N ASN A 340 -44.38 4.75 46.55
CA ASN A 340 -45.74 5.21 46.18
C ASN A 340 -46.41 6.10 47.24
N GLY A 341 -45.76 6.31 48.40
CA GLY A 341 -46.24 7.17 49.49
C GLY A 341 -45.70 8.60 49.45
N GLY A 342 -44.68 8.87 48.64
CA GLY A 342 -44.11 10.22 48.46
C GLY A 342 -44.46 10.87 47.12
N ASP A 343 -44.86 10.08 46.12
CA ASP A 343 -45.19 10.51 44.77
C ASP A 343 -46.51 9.86 44.30
N SER A 344 -47.21 10.49 43.36
CA SER A 344 -48.53 10.00 42.91
C SER A 344 -48.47 8.73 42.06
N VAL A 345 -49.56 7.96 42.05
CA VAL A 345 -49.64 6.64 41.37
C VAL A 345 -49.45 6.72 39.85
N SER A 346 -49.72 7.86 39.21
CA SER A 346 -49.38 8.06 37.79
C SER A 346 -47.86 8.19 37.58
N LEU A 347 -47.18 9.01 38.39
CA LEU A 347 -45.71 9.14 38.33
C LEU A 347 -45.02 7.77 38.50
N VAL A 348 -45.55 6.91 39.39
CA VAL A 348 -45.06 5.53 39.59
C VAL A 348 -45.22 4.67 38.32
N LYS A 349 -46.27 4.89 37.53
CA LYS A 349 -46.48 4.20 36.24
C LYS A 349 -45.53 4.72 35.16
N ASP A 350 -45.25 6.03 35.16
CA ASP A 350 -44.57 6.73 34.08
C ASP A 350 -43.05 6.89 34.34
N TYR A 351 -42.56 6.66 35.57
CA TYR A 351 -41.14 6.69 35.95
C TYR A 351 -40.15 5.94 35.05
N PRO A 352 -40.47 4.82 34.37
CA PRO A 352 -39.58 4.22 33.38
C PRO A 352 -39.12 5.19 32.28
N TRP A 353 -39.93 6.22 31.96
CA TRP A 353 -39.59 7.27 31.01
C TRP A 353 -38.81 8.45 31.62
N HIS A 354 -38.89 8.65 32.94
CA HIS A 354 -38.31 9.81 33.63
C HIS A 354 -37.09 9.49 34.53
N VAL A 355 -36.59 8.24 34.48
CA VAL A 355 -35.37 7.81 35.19
C VAL A 355 -34.21 7.61 34.20
N PHE A 356 -33.07 8.25 34.49
CA PHE A 356 -31.86 8.25 33.67
C PHE A 356 -30.61 7.98 34.52
N PHE A 357 -29.53 7.60 33.84
CA PHE A 357 -28.20 7.44 34.41
C PHE A 357 -27.18 8.14 33.52
N ALA A 358 -26.51 9.15 34.05
CA ALA A 358 -25.55 10.00 33.33
C ALA A 358 -24.54 10.63 34.31
N ASN A 359 -23.33 10.93 33.87
CA ASN A 359 -22.28 11.58 34.68
C ASN A 359 -22.49 13.10 34.69
N ILE A 360 -23.35 13.59 35.58
CA ILE A 360 -23.67 15.02 35.66
C ILE A 360 -22.91 15.75 36.78
N VAL A 361 -22.26 15.05 37.72
CA VAL A 361 -21.43 15.66 38.78
C VAL A 361 -19.97 15.24 38.64
N LEU A 362 -19.14 16.20 38.22
CA LEU A 362 -17.70 16.03 38.01
C LEU A 362 -17.00 15.38 39.23
N ASN A 363 -16.40 14.20 39.04
CA ASN A 363 -15.82 13.42 40.14
C ASN A 363 -14.65 14.14 40.83
N ALA A 364 -13.66 14.56 40.05
CA ALA A 364 -12.62 15.53 40.40
C ALA A 364 -11.94 16.03 39.10
N ALA A 365 -11.40 17.25 39.11
CA ALA A 365 -10.74 17.83 37.92
C ALA A 365 -9.63 16.91 37.38
N ASN A 366 -9.58 16.75 36.06
CA ASN A 366 -8.62 15.90 35.33
C ASN A 366 -8.63 14.40 35.73
N SER A 367 -9.69 13.91 36.36
CA SER A 367 -9.91 12.46 36.57
C SER A 367 -9.96 11.72 35.22
N PRO A 368 -9.49 10.47 35.14
CA PRO A 368 -9.75 9.63 33.98
C PRO A 368 -11.25 9.48 33.75
N ARG A 369 -11.75 9.73 32.51
CA ARG A 369 -13.16 9.52 32.15
C ARG A 369 -13.63 8.07 32.41
N SER A 370 -12.71 7.09 32.39
CA SER A 370 -12.97 5.69 32.77
C SER A 370 -13.44 5.52 34.22
N ASN A 371 -13.20 6.52 35.06
CA ASN A 371 -13.57 6.54 36.47
C ASN A 371 -14.83 7.42 36.69
N ALA A 372 -15.52 7.83 35.62
CA ALA A 372 -16.82 8.46 35.70
C ALA A 372 -17.84 7.50 36.33
N LEU A 373 -18.79 8.07 37.07
CA LEU A 373 -19.89 7.36 37.69
C LEU A 373 -21.17 8.04 37.24
N ASP A 374 -22.21 7.24 36.97
CA ASP A 374 -23.47 7.81 36.53
C ASP A 374 -24.37 8.07 37.74
N GLU A 375 -24.79 9.33 37.89
CA GLU A 375 -25.84 9.76 38.81
C GLU A 375 -27.16 9.04 38.50
N MET A 376 -27.95 8.73 39.52
CA MET A 376 -29.36 8.40 39.29
C MET A 376 -30.15 9.70 39.21
N ILE A 377 -30.77 9.95 38.05
CA ILE A 377 -31.53 11.17 37.75
C ILE A 377 -33.01 10.82 37.66
N ARG A 378 -33.86 11.59 38.35
CA ARG A 378 -35.33 11.50 38.30
C ARG A 378 -35.89 12.84 37.89
N ILE A 379 -36.70 12.85 36.84
CA ILE A 379 -37.50 14.02 36.46
C ILE A 379 -38.94 13.77 36.92
N HIS A 380 -39.60 14.79 37.44
CA HIS A 380 -40.98 14.73 37.91
C HIS A 380 -41.79 15.75 37.12
N HIS A 381 -42.83 15.30 36.43
CA HIS A 381 -43.75 16.19 35.72
C HIS A 381 -44.85 16.64 36.69
N GLU A 382 -44.83 17.91 37.04
CA GLU A 382 -45.70 18.54 38.03
C GLU A 382 -47.12 18.77 37.47
N LYS A 383 -48.09 19.00 38.37
CA LYS A 383 -49.50 19.20 37.97
C LYS A 383 -49.78 20.53 37.27
N ASP A 384 -48.85 21.47 37.29
CA ASP A 384 -48.91 22.72 36.54
C ASP A 384 -48.30 22.60 35.13
N GLY A 385 -47.80 21.42 34.76
CA GLY A 385 -47.15 21.13 33.49
C GLY A 385 -45.63 21.34 33.51
N THR A 386 -45.04 21.82 34.61
CA THR A 386 -43.59 22.02 34.70
C THR A 386 -42.83 20.73 35.04
N ASN A 387 -41.55 20.65 34.70
CA ASN A 387 -40.67 19.57 35.15
C ASN A 387 -39.81 20.00 36.34
N THR A 388 -39.71 19.15 37.39
CA THR A 388 -38.66 19.29 38.42
C THR A 388 -37.60 18.19 38.33
N TYR A 389 -36.34 18.61 38.38
CA TYR A 389 -35.17 17.78 38.11
C TYR A 389 -34.45 17.41 39.41
N TRP A 390 -34.30 16.11 39.67
CA TRP A 390 -33.70 15.59 40.90
C TRP A 390 -32.59 14.59 40.58
N TYR A 391 -31.53 14.56 41.37
CA TYR A 391 -30.46 13.57 41.24
C TYR A 391 -30.03 13.00 42.60
N ARG A 392 -29.50 11.78 42.59
CA ARG A 392 -28.77 11.17 43.71
C ARG A 392 -27.34 10.93 43.26
N ARG A 393 -26.36 11.60 43.91
CA ARG A 393 -24.94 11.47 43.55
C ARG A 393 -24.49 10.02 43.72
N ASN A 394 -23.85 9.45 42.72
CA ASN A 394 -23.22 8.15 42.82
C ASN A 394 -21.94 8.24 43.68
N GLN A 395 -21.69 7.23 44.51
CA GLN A 395 -20.54 7.14 45.41
C GLN A 395 -19.70 5.88 45.15
N GLY A 396 -19.98 5.15 44.06
CA GLY A 396 -19.35 3.89 43.70
C GLY A 396 -19.89 2.70 44.49
N GLY A 397 -19.66 1.48 43.97
CA GLY A 397 -20.06 0.24 44.63
C GLY A 397 -21.56 0.12 44.93
N GLY A 398 -22.42 0.75 44.11
CA GLY A 398 -23.87 0.78 44.31
C GLY A 398 -24.35 1.71 45.44
N LYS A 399 -23.51 2.59 45.96
CA LYS A 399 -23.88 3.57 47.00
C LYS A 399 -24.29 4.90 46.38
N PHE A 400 -25.34 5.51 46.92
CA PHE A 400 -25.90 6.76 46.41
C PHE A 400 -26.22 7.72 47.56
N ALA A 401 -25.92 9.00 47.35
CA ALA A 401 -26.22 10.07 48.28
C ALA A 401 -27.71 10.44 48.33
N ALA A 402 -28.10 11.26 49.30
CA ALA A 402 -29.45 11.83 49.38
C ALA A 402 -29.81 12.65 48.12
N SER A 403 -31.10 12.68 47.77
CA SER A 403 -31.60 13.44 46.62
C SER A 403 -31.37 14.95 46.77
N LYS A 404 -30.94 15.58 45.68
CA LYS A 404 -30.87 17.03 45.51
C LYS A 404 -31.69 17.45 44.29
N LYS A 405 -32.33 18.63 44.35
CA LYS A 405 -32.89 19.30 43.17
C LYS A 405 -31.76 20.00 42.39
N PHE A 406 -31.89 20.08 41.07
CA PHE A 406 -31.09 20.92 40.19
C PHE A 406 -32.00 21.61 39.16
N ASP A 407 -31.41 22.43 38.30
CA ASP A 407 -32.07 23.10 37.19
C ASP A 407 -31.30 22.80 35.90
N VAL A 408 -32.00 22.79 34.77
CA VAL A 408 -31.44 22.52 33.44
C VAL A 408 -31.39 23.77 32.54
N ASP A 409 -31.84 24.93 33.04
CA ASP A 409 -31.85 26.21 32.29
C ASP A 409 -32.63 26.17 30.97
N MET A 410 -33.54 25.20 30.81
CA MET A 410 -34.24 24.97 29.55
C MET A 410 -35.65 24.42 29.77
N ASP A 411 -36.65 25.14 29.24
CA ASP A 411 -38.04 24.67 29.18
C ASP A 411 -38.16 23.46 28.25
N CYS A 412 -38.52 22.31 28.81
CA CYS A 412 -38.76 21.04 28.10
C CYS A 412 -40.04 20.38 28.62
N ASN A 413 -41.07 21.18 28.87
CA ASN A 413 -42.28 20.76 29.57
C ASN A 413 -43.24 19.89 28.73
N ASP A 414 -43.11 19.88 27.39
CA ASP A 414 -43.97 19.15 26.43
C ASP A 414 -43.93 17.60 26.50
N GLY A 415 -43.37 17.02 27.56
CA GLY A 415 -43.33 15.58 27.84
C GLY A 415 -41.93 14.94 27.75
N PRO A 416 -41.83 13.61 27.96
CA PRO A 416 -40.57 12.88 28.17
C PRO A 416 -39.74 12.63 26.89
N ARG A 417 -39.53 13.68 26.09
CA ARG A 417 -38.66 13.68 24.90
C ARG A 417 -37.28 14.22 25.26
N TYR A 418 -36.66 13.73 26.33
CA TYR A 418 -35.39 14.25 26.85
C TYR A 418 -34.48 13.15 27.41
N ALA A 419 -33.18 13.39 27.39
CA ALA A 419 -32.16 12.55 28.04
C ALA A 419 -30.87 13.36 28.26
N PHE A 420 -29.74 12.67 28.45
CA PHE A 420 -28.44 13.25 28.72
C PHE A 420 -27.36 12.62 27.84
N ALA A 421 -26.41 13.42 27.35
CA ALA A 421 -25.22 12.99 26.61
C ALA A 421 -24.20 14.15 26.49
N ASP A 422 -22.90 13.86 26.44
CA ASP A 422 -21.81 14.85 26.27
C ASP A 422 -21.75 15.39 24.82
N PHE A 423 -22.15 16.65 24.56
CA PHE A 423 -22.07 17.29 23.23
C PHE A 423 -20.77 18.09 23.00
N ASN A 424 -20.00 18.38 24.05
CA ASN A 424 -18.89 19.35 24.02
C ASN A 424 -17.48 18.72 24.23
N ASN A 425 -17.42 17.45 24.66
CA ASN A 425 -16.23 16.67 25.02
C ASN A 425 -15.50 17.11 26.31
N ASP A 426 -16.18 17.72 27.28
CA ASP A 426 -15.59 18.05 28.60
C ASP A 426 -15.62 16.86 29.59
N GLY A 427 -16.58 15.96 29.44
CA GLY A 427 -16.70 14.70 30.19
C GLY A 427 -17.93 14.63 31.09
N LEU A 428 -18.72 15.69 31.18
CA LEU A 428 -20.05 15.70 31.74
C LEU A 428 -21.09 15.40 30.66
N ASP A 429 -22.15 14.70 31.04
CA ASP A 429 -23.30 14.55 30.15
C ASP A 429 -24.15 15.84 30.21
N ASP A 430 -24.37 16.48 29.06
CA ASP A 430 -25.25 17.64 28.89
C ASP A 430 -26.72 17.21 28.90
N PHE A 431 -27.65 18.15 29.14
CA PHE A 431 -29.09 17.88 29.07
C PHE A 431 -29.64 18.25 27.69
N PHE A 432 -30.42 17.36 27.07
CA PHE A 432 -31.08 17.65 25.79
C PHE A 432 -32.56 17.27 25.79
N CYS A 433 -33.36 18.00 25.00
CA CYS A 433 -34.77 17.68 24.78
C CYS A 433 -35.22 17.96 23.33
N LEU A 434 -36.26 17.26 22.89
CA LEU A 434 -36.78 17.34 21.53
C LEU A 434 -38.05 18.18 21.47
N LYS A 435 -37.92 19.41 20.95
CA LYS A 435 -39.04 20.37 20.80
C LYS A 435 -39.47 20.44 19.34
N GLY A 436 -40.66 19.95 19.02
CA GLY A 436 -41.12 19.79 17.64
C GLY A 436 -40.39 18.64 16.92
N ASP A 437 -41.11 17.53 16.77
CA ASP A 437 -40.74 16.36 15.94
C ASP A 437 -39.29 15.91 16.18
N SER A 438 -38.45 15.86 15.14
CA SER A 438 -37.05 15.40 15.25
C SER A 438 -36.04 16.43 15.78
N SER A 439 -36.45 17.67 16.13
CA SER A 439 -35.51 18.75 16.46
C SER A 439 -34.90 18.60 17.85
N VAL A 440 -33.62 18.95 18.02
CA VAL A 440 -32.87 18.78 19.29
C VAL A 440 -32.48 20.15 19.86
N TRP A 441 -32.73 20.33 21.15
CA TRP A 441 -32.31 21.48 21.95
C TRP A 441 -31.39 21.01 23.08
N VAL A 442 -30.34 21.78 23.40
CA VAL A 442 -29.30 21.40 24.37
C VAL A 442 -29.08 22.48 25.42
N SER A 443 -28.74 22.04 26.62
CA SER A 443 -28.22 22.86 27.71
C SER A 443 -26.94 22.22 28.26
N LEU A 444 -25.84 22.95 28.18
CA LEU A 444 -24.50 22.42 28.47
C LEU A 444 -24.24 22.37 29.97
N ASN A 445 -23.62 21.28 30.45
CA ASN A 445 -23.36 21.03 31.87
C ASN A 445 -22.07 21.74 32.32
N GLN A 446 -22.22 22.87 33.00
CA GLN A 446 -21.11 23.67 33.56
C GLN A 446 -20.53 23.07 34.86
N GLY A 447 -20.96 21.85 35.23
CA GLY A 447 -20.54 21.14 36.43
C GLY A 447 -21.08 21.73 37.74
N GLY A 448 -20.54 21.23 38.86
CA GLY A 448 -20.97 21.61 40.21
C GLY A 448 -21.63 20.48 40.99
N ASN A 449 -22.13 20.78 42.20
CA ASN A 449 -22.83 19.82 43.08
C ASN A 449 -23.79 20.55 44.06
N PRO A 450 -24.99 21.01 43.64
CA PRO A 450 -25.70 20.63 42.43
C PRO A 450 -25.04 21.11 41.13
N PRO A 451 -25.15 20.32 40.05
CA PRO A 451 -24.66 20.74 38.74
C PRO A 451 -25.46 21.93 38.22
N LYS A 452 -24.83 22.70 37.34
CA LYS A 452 -25.39 23.85 36.65
C LYS A 452 -25.44 23.56 35.16
N PHE A 453 -26.48 24.01 34.50
CA PHE A 453 -26.63 23.93 33.06
C PHE A 453 -26.82 25.34 32.48
N GLY A 454 -26.53 25.52 31.19
CA GLY A 454 -26.77 26.76 30.46
C GLY A 454 -27.24 26.49 29.03
N SER A 455 -28.41 27.00 28.64
CA SER A 455 -28.99 26.64 27.34
C SER A 455 -28.25 27.26 26.16
N ILE A 456 -27.92 26.41 25.17
CA ILE A 456 -27.40 26.83 23.86
C ILE A 456 -28.48 26.82 22.77
N GLY A 457 -29.75 26.65 23.16
CA GLY A 457 -30.90 26.67 22.27
C GLY A 457 -31.03 25.42 21.39
N GLN A 458 -31.55 25.60 20.18
CA GLN A 458 -31.68 24.53 19.19
C GLN A 458 -30.31 24.21 18.56
N VAL A 459 -29.95 22.94 18.54
CA VAL A 459 -28.73 22.42 17.88
C VAL A 459 -29.03 21.60 16.62
N VAL A 460 -30.22 20.97 16.53
CA VAL A 460 -30.70 20.28 15.32
C VAL A 460 -32.12 20.77 15.01
N GLY A 461 -32.35 21.16 13.75
CA GLY A 461 -33.68 21.57 13.27
C GLY A 461 -34.63 20.40 13.05
N LYS A 462 -35.94 20.69 12.88
CA LYS A 462 -36.92 19.69 12.45
C LYS A 462 -36.57 19.15 11.05
N HIS A 463 -36.82 17.87 10.81
CA HIS A 463 -36.69 17.22 9.50
C HIS A 463 -37.97 16.49 9.12
N ASP A 464 -38.35 16.59 7.85
CA ASP A 464 -39.58 15.96 7.36
C ASP A 464 -39.45 14.43 7.30
N GLY A 465 -40.52 13.73 7.67
CA GLY A 465 -40.58 12.27 7.70
C GLY A 465 -39.93 11.59 8.91
N TYR A 466 -39.42 12.35 9.89
CA TYR A 466 -38.81 11.81 11.12
C TYR A 466 -39.48 12.35 12.38
N GLU A 467 -39.72 11.43 13.33
CA GLU A 467 -40.38 11.73 14.60
C GLU A 467 -39.40 11.72 15.78
N ALA A 468 -39.81 12.32 16.90
CA ALA A 468 -39.02 12.31 18.16
C ALA A 468 -38.68 10.88 18.65
N THR A 469 -39.47 9.87 18.28
CA THR A 469 -39.23 8.46 18.60
C THR A 469 -38.03 7.85 17.89
N ASP A 470 -37.59 8.49 16.80
CA ASP A 470 -36.61 7.95 15.87
C ASP A 470 -35.21 8.43 16.24
N VAL A 471 -35.12 9.60 16.88
CA VAL A 471 -33.88 10.24 17.32
C VAL A 471 -33.16 9.38 18.38
N ARG A 472 -31.85 9.19 18.19
CA ARG A 472 -30.90 8.73 19.21
C ARG A 472 -29.74 9.71 19.24
N ILE A 473 -29.21 9.94 20.44
CA ILE A 473 -28.03 10.76 20.68
C ILE A 473 -27.00 9.82 21.31
N ALA A 474 -25.84 9.68 20.68
CA ALA A 474 -24.85 8.64 20.99
C ALA A 474 -23.47 8.99 20.40
N ASP A 475 -22.36 8.63 21.05
CA ASP A 475 -21.02 8.75 20.46
C ASP A 475 -20.75 7.53 19.57
N ILE A 476 -20.82 7.71 18.25
CA ILE A 476 -20.65 6.62 17.26
C ILE A 476 -19.22 6.59 16.73
N ASP A 477 -18.63 7.77 16.50
CA ASP A 477 -17.30 7.98 15.93
C ASP A 477 -16.17 7.73 16.94
N GLY A 478 -16.44 7.87 18.24
CA GLY A 478 -15.53 7.64 19.37
C GLY A 478 -14.53 8.77 19.60
N ASP A 479 -14.90 10.02 19.31
CA ASP A 479 -14.08 11.19 19.65
C ASP A 479 -14.36 11.75 21.06
N GLY A 480 -15.51 11.42 21.66
CA GLY A 480 -15.98 11.92 22.96
C GLY A 480 -17.18 12.87 22.88
N ARG A 481 -17.80 13.04 21.69
CA ARG A 481 -19.01 13.85 21.46
C ARG A 481 -20.19 13.01 21.02
N ALA A 482 -21.37 13.41 21.44
CA ALA A 482 -22.62 12.81 21.03
C ALA A 482 -23.05 13.27 19.62
N ASP A 483 -23.32 12.28 18.76
CA ASP A 483 -23.79 12.42 17.39
C ASP A 483 -25.32 12.38 17.30
N TYR A 484 -25.87 12.95 16.23
CA TYR A 484 -27.31 12.93 15.96
C TYR A 484 -27.68 11.77 15.03
N CYS A 485 -28.34 10.76 15.59
CA CYS A 485 -28.75 9.54 14.88
C CYS A 485 -30.27 9.41 14.75
N LEU A 486 -30.71 8.70 13.71
CA LEU A 486 -32.11 8.38 13.41
C LEU A 486 -32.23 6.89 13.13
N VAL A 487 -33.10 6.20 13.88
CA VAL A 487 -33.39 4.77 13.73
C VAL A 487 -34.62 4.58 12.85
N GLN A 488 -34.43 3.90 11.72
CA GLN A 488 -35.47 3.57 10.75
C GLN A 488 -36.36 2.42 11.25
N ASP A 489 -37.56 2.25 10.69
CA ASP A 489 -38.54 1.24 11.14
C ASP A 489 -38.04 -0.22 11.05
N ASN A 490 -37.03 -0.47 10.21
CA ASN A 490 -36.34 -1.75 10.05
C ASN A 490 -35.14 -1.95 11.00
N GLY A 491 -34.79 -0.97 11.84
CA GLY A 491 -33.66 -1.01 12.75
C GLY A 491 -32.32 -0.50 12.18
N ALA A 492 -32.26 -0.12 10.91
CA ALA A 492 -31.10 0.56 10.35
C ALA A 492 -30.95 1.96 10.96
N VAL A 493 -29.72 2.45 11.07
CA VAL A 493 -29.39 3.73 11.71
C VAL A 493 -28.58 4.61 10.76
N VAL A 494 -29.04 5.85 10.62
CA VAL A 494 -28.35 6.93 9.90
C VAL A 494 -27.93 8.01 10.89
N CYS A 495 -26.74 8.59 10.76
CA CYS A 495 -26.22 9.57 11.72
C CYS A 495 -25.57 10.78 11.04
N SER A 496 -25.52 11.90 11.77
CA SER A 496 -24.73 13.09 11.45
C SER A 496 -23.76 13.32 12.60
N ARG A 497 -22.46 13.42 12.31
CA ARG A 497 -21.41 13.55 13.33
C ARG A 497 -21.37 14.96 13.91
N ASN A 498 -21.15 15.10 15.21
CA ASN A 498 -20.88 16.37 15.88
C ASN A 498 -19.39 16.75 15.78
N GLY A 499 -18.95 17.18 14.59
CA GLY A 499 -17.57 17.63 14.34
C GLY A 499 -17.21 19.02 14.90
N GLY A 500 -17.83 19.43 16.02
CA GLY A 500 -17.61 20.73 16.66
C GLY A 500 -16.33 20.83 17.50
N THR A 501 -16.09 22.00 18.10
CA THR A 501 -14.92 22.26 18.96
C THR A 501 -15.29 23.13 20.16
N GLY A 502 -14.98 22.67 21.38
CA GLY A 502 -15.47 23.28 22.62
C GLY A 502 -17.01 23.27 22.68
N GLU A 503 -17.61 24.32 23.22
CA GLU A 503 -19.08 24.47 23.33
C GLU A 503 -19.81 24.53 21.97
N LYS A 504 -19.09 24.68 20.85
CA LYS A 504 -19.69 24.72 19.50
C LYS A 504 -19.96 23.31 18.99
N TYR A 505 -21.14 23.12 18.39
CA TYR A 505 -21.48 21.96 17.56
C TYR A 505 -21.21 22.26 16.08
N ALA A 506 -21.00 21.21 15.26
CA ALA A 506 -20.96 21.32 13.80
C ALA A 506 -21.35 19.99 13.15
N TRP A 507 -22.50 19.93 12.48
CA TRP A 507 -23.01 18.67 11.91
C TRP A 507 -22.31 18.32 10.59
N GLN A 508 -21.82 17.07 10.51
CA GLN A 508 -21.08 16.52 9.38
C GLN A 508 -21.58 15.10 9.06
N GLY A 509 -21.03 14.49 8.01
CA GLY A 509 -21.34 13.10 7.65
C GLY A 509 -20.47 12.08 8.39
N PHE A 510 -20.72 10.80 8.10
CA PHE A 510 -19.85 9.69 8.49
C PHE A 510 -19.03 9.14 7.31
N LYS A 511 -19.28 9.59 6.09
CA LYS A 511 -18.51 9.25 4.87
C LYS A 511 -17.77 10.46 4.34
N THR A 512 -18.35 11.65 4.44
CA THR A 512 -17.74 12.92 4.01
C THR A 512 -18.09 14.07 4.96
N ALA A 513 -17.24 15.10 5.03
CA ALA A 513 -17.48 16.27 5.89
C ALA A 513 -18.79 17.03 5.53
N GLY A 514 -19.18 17.05 4.26
CA GLY A 514 -20.41 17.69 3.76
C GLY A 514 -21.65 16.79 3.72
N GLY A 515 -21.53 15.51 4.10
CA GLY A 515 -22.67 14.62 4.25
C GLY A 515 -23.50 14.97 5.49
N LEU A 516 -24.73 14.44 5.57
CA LEU A 516 -25.58 14.47 6.77
C LEU A 516 -26.47 13.23 6.75
N ARG A 517 -26.81 12.68 7.94
CA ARG A 517 -27.72 11.54 8.11
C ARG A 517 -27.34 10.35 7.18
N GLU A 518 -26.06 9.99 7.23
CA GLU A 518 -25.53 8.89 6.42
C GLU A 518 -25.64 7.56 7.19
N MET A 519 -25.92 6.47 6.48
CA MET A 519 -26.04 5.13 7.08
C MET A 519 -24.75 4.69 7.75
N VAL A 520 -24.85 4.39 9.05
CA VAL A 520 -23.75 3.83 9.88
C VAL A 520 -24.00 2.38 10.27
N PHE A 521 -25.26 1.92 10.37
CA PHE A 521 -25.61 0.57 10.79
C PHE A 521 -26.83 0.04 10.02
N ASP A 522 -26.77 -1.21 9.59
CA ASP A 522 -27.81 -1.93 8.82
C ASP A 522 -28.01 -3.40 9.29
N LYS A 523 -27.16 -3.91 10.19
CA LYS A 523 -26.96 -5.35 10.44
C LYS A 523 -28.06 -6.07 11.25
N ASN A 524 -29.16 -5.39 11.56
CA ASN A 524 -30.30 -5.95 12.30
C ASN A 524 -31.63 -5.58 11.61
N SER A 525 -31.71 -5.87 10.31
CA SER A 525 -32.89 -5.62 9.47
C SER A 525 -34.11 -6.42 9.95
N GLY A 526 -35.05 -5.73 10.60
CA GLY A 526 -36.24 -6.30 11.25
C GLY A 526 -36.40 -5.86 12.71
N ALA A 527 -35.42 -5.19 13.31
CA ALA A 527 -35.53 -4.63 14.64
C ALA A 527 -36.51 -3.44 14.68
N LYS A 528 -37.54 -3.51 15.54
CA LYS A 528 -38.43 -2.37 15.80
C LYS A 528 -37.62 -1.20 16.39
N LYS A 529 -37.72 0.01 15.82
CA LYS A 529 -36.98 1.19 16.29
C LYS A 529 -37.13 1.50 17.79
N SER A 530 -38.28 1.22 18.41
CA SER A 530 -38.50 1.39 19.86
C SER A 530 -37.59 0.52 20.75
N ALA A 531 -37.06 -0.57 20.20
CA ALA A 531 -36.19 -1.52 20.87
C ALA A 531 -34.70 -1.15 20.81
N VAL A 532 -34.34 -0.17 19.97
CA VAL A 532 -32.95 0.22 19.72
C VAL A 532 -32.51 1.27 20.73
N VAL A 533 -31.43 0.98 21.43
CA VAL A 533 -30.75 1.84 22.40
C VAL A 533 -29.26 1.85 22.08
N PHE A 534 -28.61 2.99 22.31
CA PHE A 534 -27.16 3.14 22.24
C PHE A 534 -26.59 3.35 23.63
N ALA A 535 -25.51 2.65 23.98
CA ALA A 535 -24.75 2.88 25.21
C ALA A 535 -23.39 2.15 25.21
N ASP A 536 -22.31 2.80 25.65
CA ASP A 536 -21.00 2.20 25.89
C ASP A 536 -21.09 1.06 26.93
N LEU A 537 -21.03 -0.18 26.45
CA LEU A 537 -21.12 -1.39 27.25
C LEU A 537 -19.73 -2.00 27.53
N ASN A 538 -18.73 -1.65 26.73
CA ASN A 538 -17.39 -2.22 26.77
C ASN A 538 -16.38 -1.37 27.57
N GLY A 539 -16.62 -0.06 27.72
CA GLY A 539 -15.80 0.91 28.45
C GLY A 539 -14.78 1.68 27.60
N ASP A 540 -14.98 1.84 26.29
CA ASP A 540 -14.05 2.50 25.36
C ASP A 540 -14.53 3.82 24.75
N PHE A 541 -15.66 4.34 25.22
CA PHE A 541 -16.29 5.58 24.73
C PHE A 541 -16.80 5.49 23.29
N ARG A 542 -17.20 4.30 22.84
CA ARG A 542 -18.03 4.10 21.66
C ARG A 542 -19.36 3.50 22.09
N ASP A 543 -20.47 4.17 21.79
CA ASP A 543 -21.77 3.63 22.14
C ASP A 543 -22.12 2.41 21.25
N GLU A 544 -22.47 1.31 21.90
CA GLU A 544 -22.88 0.08 21.23
C GLU A 544 -24.33 0.14 20.75
N TYR A 545 -24.61 -0.39 19.55
CA TYR A 545 -25.98 -0.65 19.12
C TYR A 545 -26.52 -1.84 19.93
N MET A 546 -27.60 -1.62 20.66
CA MET A 546 -28.27 -2.64 21.46
C MET A 546 -29.74 -2.76 21.07
N TRP A 547 -30.17 -3.99 20.82
CA TRP A 547 -31.58 -4.34 20.66
C TRP A 547 -32.12 -4.99 21.93
N ILE A 548 -33.13 -4.36 22.56
CA ILE A 548 -33.77 -4.82 23.80
C ILE A 548 -35.09 -5.51 23.46
N SER A 549 -35.24 -6.78 23.82
CA SER A 549 -36.47 -7.54 23.62
C SER A 549 -37.60 -7.12 24.58
N ASP A 550 -38.80 -7.65 24.34
CA ASP A 550 -39.96 -7.46 25.22
C ASP A 550 -39.74 -7.97 26.66
N THR A 551 -38.86 -8.96 26.85
CA THR A 551 -38.43 -9.48 28.16
C THR A 551 -37.19 -8.77 28.72
N GLY A 552 -36.74 -7.67 28.10
CA GLY A 552 -35.53 -6.96 28.49
C GLY A 552 -34.22 -7.72 28.19
N SER A 553 -34.26 -8.78 27.38
CA SER A 553 -33.04 -9.45 26.93
C SER A 553 -32.35 -8.59 25.86
N VAL A 554 -31.02 -8.57 25.83
CA VAL A 554 -30.26 -7.60 25.01
C VAL A 554 -29.34 -8.33 24.06
N HIS A 555 -29.47 -8.03 22.76
CA HIS A 555 -28.53 -8.42 21.72
C HIS A 555 -27.70 -7.19 21.34
N THR A 556 -26.38 -7.33 21.29
CA THR A 556 -25.45 -6.19 21.16
C THR A 556 -24.53 -6.35 19.94
N TRP A 557 -24.33 -5.25 19.21
CA TRP A 557 -23.29 -5.13 18.19
C TRP A 557 -22.23 -4.14 18.70
N ASN A 558 -21.02 -4.65 18.92
CA ASN A 558 -19.84 -3.93 19.38
C ASN A 558 -19.38 -2.89 18.35
N ASN A 559 -19.17 -1.66 18.79
CA ASN A 559 -18.74 -0.52 17.97
C ASN A 559 -17.21 -0.43 17.97
N MET A 560 -16.56 -0.71 16.84
CA MET A 560 -15.11 -0.59 16.72
C MET A 560 -14.69 0.44 15.68
N ARG A 561 -13.59 1.17 15.92
CA ARG A 561 -12.97 2.05 14.91
C ARG A 561 -12.73 1.29 13.59
N GLY A 562 -13.34 1.77 12.51
CA GLY A 562 -13.29 1.16 11.18
C GLY A 562 -12.01 1.46 10.39
N TRP A 563 -12.05 1.15 9.10
CA TRP A 563 -11.05 1.48 8.09
C TRP A 563 -11.73 1.73 6.74
N GLY A 564 -10.98 2.16 5.73
CA GLY A 564 -11.56 2.66 4.49
C GLY A 564 -12.09 4.09 4.62
N LYS A 565 -12.25 4.75 3.47
CA LYS A 565 -12.69 6.16 3.35
C LYS A 565 -14.01 6.43 4.07
N GLY A 566 -14.11 7.61 4.65
CA GLY A 566 -15.10 7.93 5.67
C GLY A 566 -14.63 7.50 7.06
N ILE A 567 -15.52 7.64 8.04
CA ILE A 567 -15.28 7.38 9.46
C ILE A 567 -16.27 6.37 10.06
N VAL A 568 -17.23 5.85 9.27
CA VAL A 568 -18.15 4.77 9.64
C VAL A 568 -17.42 3.65 10.44
N PRO A 569 -17.92 3.22 11.61
CA PRO A 569 -17.32 2.14 12.40
C PRO A 569 -17.45 0.75 11.77
N GLU A 570 -16.66 -0.21 12.26
CA GLU A 570 -16.94 -1.63 12.07
C GLU A 570 -17.85 -2.14 13.20
N TRP A 571 -19.08 -2.52 12.86
CA TRP A 571 -20.00 -3.18 13.77
C TRP A 571 -19.79 -4.70 13.80
N ARG A 572 -19.51 -5.26 14.98
CA ARG A 572 -19.26 -6.70 15.18
C ARG A 572 -20.29 -7.30 16.12
N ASP A 573 -20.91 -8.41 15.73
CA ASP A 573 -21.93 -9.06 16.57
C ASP A 573 -21.30 -9.64 17.85
N ALA A 574 -21.76 -9.17 19.01
CA ALA A 574 -21.37 -9.69 20.34
C ALA A 574 -22.41 -10.68 20.89
N GLY A 575 -23.52 -10.90 20.18
CA GLY A 575 -24.58 -11.83 20.51
C GLY A 575 -25.52 -11.35 21.61
N LEU A 576 -26.24 -12.31 22.20
CA LEU A 576 -27.09 -12.08 23.37
C LEU A 576 -26.21 -11.80 24.61
N THR A 577 -26.02 -10.52 24.92
CA THR A 577 -25.26 -10.09 26.10
C THR A 577 -26.07 -10.33 27.38
N HIS A 578 -27.31 -9.84 27.45
CA HIS A 578 -28.15 -9.95 28.65
C HIS A 578 -29.34 -10.87 28.41
N LYS A 579 -29.57 -11.83 29.32
CA LYS A 579 -30.67 -12.82 29.20
C LYS A 579 -32.07 -12.26 29.46
N GLY A 580 -32.18 -11.01 29.94
CA GLY A 580 -33.45 -10.38 30.29
C GLY A 580 -34.05 -10.93 31.59
N GLN A 581 -35.36 -10.77 31.74
CA GLN A 581 -36.13 -11.10 32.93
C GLN A 581 -37.30 -12.05 32.59
N SER A 582 -37.99 -12.56 33.61
CA SER A 582 -39.20 -13.37 33.43
C SER A 582 -40.46 -12.56 33.08
N ALA A 583 -40.42 -11.23 33.21
CA ALA A 583 -41.52 -10.33 32.87
C ALA A 583 -41.48 -9.91 31.40
N LYS A 584 -42.66 -9.63 30.83
CA LYS A 584 -42.87 -9.11 29.46
C LYS A 584 -43.39 -7.66 29.51
N GLY A 585 -43.30 -6.93 28.40
CA GLY A 585 -43.64 -5.51 28.34
C GLY A 585 -42.68 -4.62 29.15
N ILE A 586 -41.42 -5.04 29.32
CA ILE A 586 -40.45 -4.36 30.20
C ILE A 586 -39.32 -3.63 29.46
N GLN A 587 -39.37 -3.56 28.13
CA GLN A 587 -38.35 -2.91 27.28
C GLN A 587 -37.95 -1.50 27.78
N ASN A 588 -38.93 -0.63 28.09
CA ASN A 588 -38.70 0.73 28.60
C ASN A 588 -38.25 0.80 30.07
N ARG A 589 -38.24 -0.33 30.78
CA ARG A 589 -37.80 -0.46 32.18
C ARG A 589 -36.34 -0.88 32.31
N ILE A 590 -35.67 -1.15 31.19
CA ILE A 590 -34.24 -1.44 31.14
C ILE A 590 -33.47 -0.13 30.98
N LYS A 591 -32.42 0.04 31.76
CA LYS A 591 -31.52 1.20 31.75
C LYS A 591 -30.07 0.72 31.84
N PHE A 592 -29.14 1.57 31.42
CA PHE A 592 -27.70 1.30 31.45
C PHE A 592 -26.97 2.47 32.10
N GLY A 593 -26.03 2.20 33.02
CA GLY A 593 -25.22 3.25 33.64
C GLY A 593 -24.04 2.73 34.44
N ARG A 594 -23.00 3.55 34.60
CA ARG A 594 -21.77 3.27 35.36
C ARG A 594 -22.05 3.32 36.87
N ILE A 595 -22.65 2.27 37.44
CA ILE A 595 -23.06 2.20 38.84
C ILE A 595 -21.91 1.76 39.76
N TYR A 596 -21.15 0.75 39.34
CA TYR A 596 -20.09 0.15 40.17
C TYR A 596 -18.68 0.71 39.90
N GLY A 597 -18.53 1.58 38.89
CA GLY A 597 -17.26 2.27 38.60
C GLY A 597 -16.25 1.45 37.82
N SER A 598 -16.71 0.51 36.97
CA SER A 598 -15.84 -0.35 36.15
C SER A 598 -15.56 0.20 34.75
N GLY A 599 -15.83 1.49 34.50
CA GLY A 599 -15.82 2.14 33.17
C GLY A 599 -17.03 1.78 32.32
N ARG A 600 -17.35 0.48 32.26
CA ARG A 600 -18.52 -0.11 31.56
C ARG A 600 -19.84 0.31 32.20
N ARG A 601 -20.91 0.42 31.39
CA ARG A 601 -22.28 0.54 31.90
C ARG A 601 -22.83 -0.81 32.40
N ASP A 602 -23.46 -0.76 33.57
CA ASP A 602 -24.16 -1.87 34.25
C ASP A 602 -25.63 -1.96 33.79
N TYR A 603 -26.22 -3.17 33.82
CA TYR A 603 -27.61 -3.39 33.42
C TYR A 603 -28.56 -3.19 34.61
N ILE A 604 -29.61 -2.39 34.41
CA ILE A 604 -30.52 -1.92 35.47
C ILE A 604 -31.97 -2.21 35.05
N TYR A 605 -32.71 -2.93 35.89
CA TYR A 605 -34.14 -3.19 35.71
C TYR A 605 -34.97 -2.43 36.75
N LEU A 606 -35.88 -1.57 36.27
CA LEU A 606 -36.85 -0.83 37.07
C LEU A 606 -38.09 -1.71 37.38
N ARG A 607 -38.00 -2.45 38.49
CA ARG A 607 -39.01 -3.42 38.93
C ARG A 607 -40.05 -2.75 39.82
N SER A 608 -41.25 -2.51 39.30
CA SER A 608 -42.38 -2.02 40.10
C SER A 608 -42.98 -3.10 41.00
N ASP A 609 -43.46 -2.70 42.17
CA ASP A 609 -44.34 -3.48 43.05
C ASP A 609 -45.53 -2.62 43.54
N LYS A 610 -46.33 -3.13 44.49
CA LYS A 610 -47.50 -2.39 45.03
C LYS A 610 -47.14 -1.14 45.84
N THR A 611 -45.88 -1.02 46.25
CA THR A 611 -45.36 -0.02 47.18
C THR A 611 -44.35 0.94 46.56
N GLY A 612 -43.71 0.59 45.43
CA GLY A 612 -42.66 1.40 44.82
C GLY A 612 -42.05 0.84 43.54
N ILE A 613 -40.87 1.36 43.18
CA ILE A 613 -39.97 0.81 42.17
C ILE A 613 -38.62 0.49 42.81
N ASP A 614 -38.22 -0.78 42.72
CA ASP A 614 -36.86 -1.23 42.97
C ASP A 614 -35.98 -1.03 41.73
N MET A 615 -34.73 -0.64 41.94
CA MET A 615 -33.69 -0.71 40.92
C MET A 615 -32.87 -1.98 41.16
N VAL A 616 -33.07 -2.98 40.31
CA VAL A 616 -32.35 -4.26 40.35
C VAL A 616 -31.17 -4.18 39.39
N VAL A 617 -29.95 -4.34 39.87
CA VAL A 617 -28.73 -4.11 39.07
C VAL A 617 -27.90 -5.37 38.91
N TRP A 618 -27.35 -5.51 37.71
CA TRP A 618 -26.34 -6.51 37.32
C TRP A 618 -25.09 -5.75 36.89
N GLU A 619 -24.03 -5.87 37.68
CA GLU A 619 -22.74 -5.23 37.40
C GLU A 619 -22.10 -5.88 36.17
N ASN A 620 -21.67 -5.06 35.23
CA ASN A 620 -21.00 -5.48 34.01
C ASN A 620 -19.53 -5.84 34.33
N LYS A 621 -19.19 -7.11 34.08
CA LYS A 621 -17.87 -7.71 34.22
C LYS A 621 -17.29 -8.17 32.88
N GLY A 622 -17.98 -7.87 31.77
CA GLY A 622 -17.58 -8.25 30.41
C GLY A 622 -16.30 -7.55 29.94
N PHE A 623 -15.63 -8.11 28.95
CA PHE A 623 -14.29 -7.68 28.52
C PHE A 623 -14.11 -7.84 27.01
N GLY A 624 -13.07 -7.22 26.48
CA GLY A 624 -12.74 -7.31 25.06
C GLY A 624 -13.58 -6.38 24.19
N GLY A 625 -13.24 -6.32 22.90
CA GLY A 625 -13.96 -5.51 21.92
C GLY A 625 -13.59 -4.02 21.91
N THR A 626 -12.53 -3.63 22.60
CA THR A 626 -12.23 -2.22 22.92
C THR A 626 -11.01 -1.66 22.17
N LYS A 627 -10.13 -2.51 21.59
CA LYS A 627 -8.87 -2.10 20.94
C LYS A 627 -8.63 -2.83 19.61
N ARG A 628 -7.80 -2.24 18.76
CA ARG A 628 -7.29 -2.81 17.50
C ARG A 628 -5.80 -3.12 17.59
N LYS A 629 -5.31 -4.01 16.73
CA LYS A 629 -3.88 -4.36 16.67
C LYS A 629 -2.99 -3.16 16.38
N ALA A 630 -3.40 -2.27 15.47
CA ALA A 630 -2.64 -1.06 15.16
C ALA A 630 -2.58 -0.02 16.30
N ASP A 631 -3.43 -0.12 17.33
CA ASP A 631 -3.50 0.88 18.42
C ASP A 631 -2.23 0.94 19.29
N GLY A 632 -1.35 -0.07 19.19
CA GLY A 632 -0.08 -0.10 19.89
C GLY A 632 1.11 0.40 19.08
N ASN A 633 0.91 0.85 17.84
CA ASN A 633 2.03 1.20 16.95
C ASN A 633 2.70 2.53 17.32
N PHE A 634 3.99 2.44 17.63
CA PHE A 634 4.91 3.56 17.67
C PHE A 634 6.05 3.32 16.66
N TYR A 635 6.60 4.40 16.13
CA TYR A 635 7.74 4.40 15.22
C TYR A 635 8.75 5.41 15.75
N CYS A 636 10.01 4.99 15.89
CA CYS A 636 11.09 5.84 16.39
C CYS A 636 12.43 5.11 16.23
N ASP A 637 13.53 5.80 15.94
CA ASP A 637 14.86 5.20 15.92
C ASP A 637 15.34 4.83 17.34
N MET A 638 15.07 3.60 17.77
CA MET A 638 15.44 3.12 19.11
C MET A 638 16.94 2.75 19.20
N ARG A 639 17.69 2.85 18.10
CA ARG A 639 19.05 2.29 17.98
C ARG A 639 20.14 3.30 17.60
N GLY A 640 19.79 4.43 16.99
CA GLY A 640 20.74 5.41 16.47
C GLY A 640 21.26 5.01 15.09
N THR A 641 20.35 4.62 14.21
CA THR A 641 20.62 4.16 12.84
C THR A 641 20.26 5.18 11.75
N GLY A 642 19.69 6.32 12.12
CA GLY A 642 19.11 7.30 11.21
C GLY A 642 17.78 6.86 10.59
N SER A 643 17.10 5.86 11.17
CA SER A 643 15.90 5.20 10.60
C SER A 643 14.96 4.70 11.69
N ASP A 644 13.64 4.88 11.50
CA ASP A 644 12.66 4.50 12.52
C ASP A 644 12.51 2.98 12.66
N ASP A 645 12.62 2.50 13.90
CA ASP A 645 12.21 1.15 14.31
C ASP A 645 10.72 1.10 14.63
N PHE A 646 10.13 -0.09 14.56
CA PHE A 646 8.74 -0.32 14.92
C PHE A 646 8.65 -0.89 16.35
N VAL A 647 7.96 -0.16 17.22
CA VAL A 647 7.73 -0.54 18.63
C VAL A 647 6.24 -0.77 18.84
N TRP A 648 5.87 -1.88 19.46
CA TRP A 648 4.48 -2.16 19.81
C TRP A 648 4.23 -2.11 21.32
N VAL A 649 3.25 -1.31 21.75
CA VAL A 649 2.99 -1.02 23.18
C VAL A 649 1.52 -1.30 23.54
N TYR A 650 1.30 -2.12 24.58
CA TYR A 650 -0.02 -2.42 25.16
C TYR A 650 -0.70 -1.20 25.79
N PHE A 651 -2.02 -1.25 25.95
CA PHE A 651 -2.83 -0.13 26.46
C PHE A 651 -2.40 0.37 27.85
N ASP A 652 -1.92 -0.51 28.72
CA ASP A 652 -1.45 -0.25 30.09
C ASP A 652 0.04 0.14 30.19
N GLY A 653 0.73 0.32 29.06
CA GLY A 653 2.11 0.83 29.04
C GLY A 653 3.20 -0.21 29.21
N HIS A 654 2.98 -1.48 28.84
CA HIS A 654 4.09 -2.43 28.60
C HIS A 654 4.36 -2.62 27.11
N ALA A 655 5.64 -2.71 26.71
CA ALA A 655 6.02 -3.02 25.34
C ALA A 655 5.92 -4.54 25.08
N ALA A 656 5.54 -4.91 23.86
CA ALA A 656 5.43 -6.30 23.39
C ALA A 656 6.54 -6.66 22.39
N GLU A 657 6.80 -5.74 21.46
CA GLU A 657 7.66 -5.97 20.30
C GLU A 657 8.58 -4.77 20.08
N LEU A 658 9.83 -5.06 19.70
CA LEU A 658 10.73 -4.14 19.03
C LEU A 658 11.21 -4.84 17.76
N ASN A 659 10.82 -4.30 16.62
CA ASN A 659 11.17 -4.79 15.30
C ASN A 659 12.15 -3.78 14.69
N ALA A 660 13.40 -4.20 14.46
CA ALA A 660 14.46 -3.34 13.96
C ALA A 660 14.33 -3.10 12.45
N ASN A 661 14.42 -1.84 12.01
CA ASN A 661 14.47 -1.51 10.60
C ASN A 661 15.81 -1.97 9.99
N ILE A 662 15.71 -2.77 8.94
CA ILE A 662 16.84 -3.38 8.22
C ILE A 662 16.79 -3.09 6.71
N HIS A 663 15.91 -2.17 6.28
CA HIS A 663 15.67 -1.78 4.87
C HIS A 663 15.34 -2.94 3.91
N ASN A 664 14.90 -4.10 4.43
CA ASN A 664 14.58 -5.30 3.66
C ASN A 664 13.08 -5.61 3.71
N LEU A 665 12.26 -4.74 3.13
CA LEU A 665 10.79 -4.81 3.22
C LEU A 665 10.25 -6.13 2.63
N PRO A 666 9.20 -6.77 3.21
CA PRO A 666 8.46 -6.41 4.44
C PRO A 666 9.07 -7.02 5.72
N LEU A 667 10.34 -7.42 5.71
CA LEU A 667 11.02 -8.06 6.84
C LEU A 667 11.65 -7.03 7.79
N TRP A 668 11.53 -7.30 9.08
CA TRP A 668 12.17 -6.54 10.16
C TRP A 668 13.14 -7.43 10.93
N GLY A 669 14.16 -6.85 11.52
CA GLY A 669 15.06 -7.54 12.44
C GLY A 669 14.37 -7.83 13.77
N ASN A 670 13.90 -9.07 13.95
CA ASN A 670 13.19 -9.55 15.14
C ASN A 670 14.14 -10.15 16.22
N ASN A 671 15.44 -9.85 16.14
CA ASN A 671 16.47 -10.41 17.02
C ASN A 671 16.74 -9.56 18.29
N LEU A 672 16.01 -8.45 18.46
CA LEU A 672 16.09 -7.57 19.61
C LEU A 672 14.93 -7.82 20.59
N ARG A 673 15.16 -7.43 21.85
CA ARG A 673 14.13 -7.38 22.90
C ARG A 673 14.00 -5.96 23.44
N ILE A 674 12.80 -5.59 23.86
CA ILE A 674 12.54 -4.36 24.59
C ILE A 674 11.90 -4.71 25.94
N GLU A 675 12.53 -4.29 27.04
CA GLU A 675 12.01 -4.50 28.39
C GLU A 675 11.54 -3.17 28.95
N LEU A 676 10.32 -2.78 28.56
CA LEU A 676 9.67 -1.54 28.95
C LEU A 676 8.32 -1.83 29.63
N LYS A 677 8.17 -1.34 30.87
CA LYS A 677 6.88 -1.25 31.56
C LYS A 677 6.84 0.03 32.38
N VAL A 678 5.89 0.91 32.04
CA VAL A 678 5.79 2.27 32.56
C VAL A 678 4.40 2.53 33.14
N PRO A 679 4.24 3.46 34.10
CA PRO A 679 2.95 3.71 34.74
C PRO A 679 2.02 4.58 33.87
N GLY A 680 0.83 4.08 33.56
CA GLY A 680 -0.23 4.85 32.89
C GLY A 680 -0.56 4.34 31.47
N PRO A 681 -1.61 4.89 30.84
CA PRO A 681 -2.09 4.39 29.56
C PRO A 681 -1.21 4.84 28.38
N ARG A 682 -1.12 4.03 27.31
CA ARG A 682 -0.22 4.28 26.16
C ARG A 682 -0.38 5.64 25.46
N VAL A 683 -1.58 6.24 25.52
CA VAL A 683 -1.84 7.59 24.99
C VAL A 683 -1.00 8.68 25.69
N GLY A 684 -0.50 8.45 26.90
CA GLY A 684 0.44 9.32 27.61
C GLY A 684 1.93 9.00 27.41
N ILE A 685 2.27 8.01 26.58
CA ILE A 685 3.65 7.61 26.27
C ILE A 685 4.12 8.30 24.99
N HIS A 686 5.30 8.86 24.99
CA HIS A 686 5.95 9.43 23.81
C HIS A 686 7.30 8.73 23.60
N LEU A 687 7.63 8.43 22.34
CA LEU A 687 8.98 8.05 21.92
C LEU A 687 9.54 9.25 21.16
N ALA A 688 10.70 9.75 21.57
CA ALA A 688 11.42 10.84 20.91
C ALA A 688 12.84 10.96 21.51
N ASP A 689 13.82 11.46 20.75
CA ASP A 689 15.14 11.75 21.32
C ASP A 689 15.04 12.99 22.24
N TRP A 690 15.20 12.81 23.54
CA TRP A 690 15.17 13.90 24.53
C TRP A 690 16.58 14.33 24.94
N THR A 691 17.59 13.51 24.67
CA THR A 691 18.98 13.76 25.09
C THR A 691 19.85 14.37 23.99
N GLY A 692 19.42 14.27 22.73
CA GLY A 692 20.19 14.67 21.55
C GLY A 692 21.36 13.72 21.29
N ASP A 693 21.15 12.42 21.47
CA ASP A 693 22.17 11.36 21.34
C ASP A 693 21.96 10.46 20.11
N GLY A 694 20.92 10.73 19.32
CA GLY A 694 20.53 10.02 18.11
C GLY A 694 19.54 8.88 18.33
N LYS A 695 19.13 8.60 19.59
CA LYS A 695 18.21 7.52 19.93
C LYS A 695 16.94 8.04 20.58
N CYS A 696 15.81 7.45 20.24
CA CYS A 696 14.56 7.75 20.93
C CYS A 696 14.56 7.23 22.37
N ASP A 697 14.30 8.15 23.29
CA ASP A 697 13.98 7.91 24.69
C ASP A 697 12.47 7.61 24.87
N VAL A 698 12.08 7.13 26.05
CA VAL A 698 10.68 6.95 26.43
C VAL A 698 10.28 8.02 27.44
N LEU A 699 9.21 8.78 27.17
CA LEU A 699 8.72 9.84 28.04
C LEU A 699 7.25 9.66 28.42
N ILE A 700 6.95 9.83 29.71
CA ILE A 700 5.64 9.54 30.32
C ILE A 700 5.00 10.82 30.82
N GLN A 701 3.89 11.22 30.18
CA GLN A 701 3.14 12.43 30.51
C GLN A 701 2.15 12.20 31.65
N ASN A 702 2.25 13.03 32.71
CA ASN A 702 1.17 13.17 33.68
C ASN A 702 -0.02 13.91 33.04
N LYS A 703 -1.20 13.27 32.97
CA LYS A 703 -2.39 13.84 32.30
C LYS A 703 -2.79 15.22 32.82
N ALA A 704 -2.67 15.46 34.13
CA ALA A 704 -3.23 16.63 34.79
C ALA A 704 -2.27 17.83 34.82
N THR A 705 -0.96 17.58 34.90
CA THR A 705 0.06 18.65 34.99
C THR A 705 0.86 18.87 33.71
N GLY A 706 0.91 17.86 32.82
CA GLY A 706 1.80 17.85 31.67
C GLY A 706 3.25 17.49 31.96
N ALA A 707 3.60 17.22 33.23
CA ALA A 707 4.97 16.86 33.60
C ALA A 707 5.41 15.53 32.95
N LEU A 708 6.64 15.49 32.43
CA LEU A 708 7.24 14.34 31.75
C LEU A 708 8.27 13.63 32.64
N THR A 709 8.09 12.31 32.82
CA THR A 709 9.10 11.41 33.41
C THR A 709 9.90 10.75 32.29
N LEU A 710 11.24 10.85 32.35
CA LEU A 710 12.15 10.29 31.34
C LEU A 710 12.64 8.89 31.72
N TYR A 711 12.63 8.00 30.74
CA TYR A 711 13.27 6.70 30.73
C TYR A 711 14.31 6.70 29.59
N GLU A 712 15.55 7.05 29.92
CA GLU A 712 16.66 7.26 28.99
C GLU A 712 17.09 5.94 28.32
N ASN A 713 17.27 5.95 27.00
CA ASN A 713 17.57 4.77 26.18
C ASN A 713 19.07 4.40 26.22
N MET A 714 19.36 3.28 26.89
CA MET A 714 20.72 2.78 27.12
C MET A 714 21.26 1.84 26.02
N TYR A 715 20.62 1.78 24.83
CA TYR A 715 21.03 0.90 23.74
C TYR A 715 22.49 1.15 23.30
N LYS A 716 23.15 0.07 22.86
CA LYS A 716 24.51 0.08 22.32
C LYS A 716 24.56 -0.85 21.11
N THR A 717 25.25 -0.43 20.05
CA THR A 717 25.40 -1.19 18.81
C THR A 717 25.87 -2.62 19.08
N GLY A 718 25.12 -3.61 18.61
CA GLY A 718 25.39 -5.03 18.81
C GLY A 718 24.73 -5.66 20.06
N SER A 719 24.14 -4.87 20.96
CA SER A 719 23.28 -5.39 22.03
C SER A 719 22.03 -6.05 21.45
N LYS A 720 21.59 -7.16 22.07
CA LYS A 720 20.34 -7.87 21.72
C LYS A 720 19.11 -7.37 22.49
N SER A 721 19.24 -6.29 23.27
CA SER A 721 18.14 -5.66 23.98
C SER A 721 18.30 -4.15 24.08
N VAL A 722 17.16 -3.45 24.10
CA VAL A 722 17.02 -2.06 24.51
C VAL A 722 16.57 -2.03 25.97
N THR A 723 17.26 -1.26 26.79
CA THR A 723 17.00 -1.10 28.23
C THR A 723 17.02 0.37 28.60
N PHE A 724 16.37 0.74 29.72
CA PHE A 724 16.10 2.14 30.04
C PHE A 724 16.50 2.52 31.47
N THR A 725 17.01 3.74 31.65
CA THR A 725 17.28 4.35 32.97
C THR A 725 16.21 5.39 33.30
N ASN A 726 15.37 5.13 34.30
CA ASN A 726 14.42 6.12 34.81
C ASN A 726 15.17 7.29 35.48
N LYS A 727 14.97 8.52 35.00
CA LYS A 727 15.60 9.75 35.52
C LYS A 727 14.67 10.58 36.42
N GLY A 728 13.41 10.15 36.58
CA GLY A 728 12.37 10.98 37.20
C GLY A 728 11.83 12.05 36.26
N VAL A 729 11.23 13.10 36.84
CA VAL A 729 10.61 14.20 36.08
C VAL A 729 11.69 15.14 35.54
N VAL A 730 11.67 15.40 34.23
CA VAL A 730 12.74 16.13 33.51
C VAL A 730 12.34 17.51 32.97
N THR A 731 11.05 17.88 33.05
CA THR A 731 10.58 19.17 32.52
C THR A 731 9.79 19.98 33.55
N SER A 732 9.90 21.30 33.43
CA SER A 732 9.07 22.31 34.10
C SER A 732 7.86 22.73 33.26
N ALA A 733 7.70 22.20 32.04
CA ALA A 733 6.65 22.60 31.11
C ALA A 733 5.23 22.24 31.61
N THR A 734 4.34 23.22 31.62
CA THR A 734 2.96 23.10 32.12
C THR A 734 1.96 22.77 31.01
N CYS A 735 2.02 21.51 30.54
CA CYS A 735 1.25 21.01 29.39
C CYS A 735 -0.08 20.32 29.83
N SER A 736 -0.96 21.06 30.49
CA SER A 736 -2.19 20.54 31.14
C SER A 736 -3.33 20.17 30.18
N GLN A 737 -3.15 20.31 28.86
CA GLN A 737 -4.15 19.98 27.83
C GLN A 737 -4.48 18.48 27.72
N GLY A 738 -3.72 17.62 28.40
CA GLY A 738 -4.04 16.20 28.62
C GLY A 738 -4.22 15.38 27.34
N TRP A 739 -5.31 14.59 27.30
CA TRP A 739 -5.74 13.77 26.17
C TRP A 739 -7.22 13.40 26.32
N GLY A 740 -7.93 13.15 25.23
CA GLY A 740 -9.36 12.81 25.19
C GLY A 740 -9.64 11.33 25.44
N VAL A 741 -10.66 10.80 24.75
CA VAL A 741 -11.00 9.37 24.73
C VAL A 741 -10.39 8.64 23.54
N SER A 742 -10.37 9.27 22.35
CA SER A 742 -9.71 8.75 21.16
C SER A 742 -8.19 8.61 21.39
N PRO A 743 -7.54 7.51 20.94
CA PRO A 743 -6.09 7.33 21.09
C PRO A 743 -5.27 8.37 20.31
N PHE A 744 -5.90 9.07 19.36
CA PHE A 744 -5.26 10.12 18.57
C PHE A 744 -5.42 11.53 19.18
N ASP A 745 -6.38 11.74 20.09
CA ASP A 745 -6.61 13.05 20.73
C ASP A 745 -5.59 13.32 21.84
N ARG A 746 -4.41 13.80 21.44
CA ARG A 746 -3.26 14.04 22.31
C ARG A 746 -3.02 15.53 22.44
N GLY A 747 -3.20 16.06 23.66
CA GLY A 747 -2.91 17.45 24.01
C GLY A 747 -1.41 17.76 24.17
N MET A 748 -0.54 16.77 24.00
CA MET A 748 0.90 16.95 23.86
C MET A 748 1.42 16.18 22.63
N ARG A 749 2.44 16.74 21.97
CA ARG A 749 3.34 16.04 21.05
C ARG A 749 4.78 16.38 21.43
N LEU A 750 5.71 15.46 21.17
CA LEU A 750 7.15 15.72 21.23
C LEU A 750 7.71 15.68 19.80
N ALA A 751 8.45 16.71 19.40
CA ALA A 751 9.11 16.82 18.10
C ALA A 751 10.14 17.95 18.13
N ASP A 752 11.29 17.77 17.47
CA ASP A 752 12.27 18.84 17.26
C ASP A 752 11.68 19.91 16.32
N ILE A 753 11.48 21.15 16.79
CA ILE A 753 10.96 22.24 15.96
C ILE A 753 11.96 23.37 15.70
N ASP A 754 13.12 23.41 16.36
CA ASP A 754 14.14 24.45 16.12
C ASP A 754 15.39 23.93 15.37
N GLY A 755 15.66 22.64 15.44
CA GLY A 755 16.72 21.93 14.73
C GLY A 755 17.98 21.63 15.54
N ASP A 756 17.93 21.66 16.88
CA ASP A 756 19.08 21.31 17.75
C ASP A 756 19.33 19.80 17.90
N GLY A 757 18.43 18.95 17.40
CA GLY A 757 18.48 17.49 17.46
C GLY A 757 17.72 16.88 18.64
N ARG A 758 16.90 17.68 19.35
CA ARG A 758 16.17 17.26 20.56
C ARG A 758 14.68 17.53 20.42
N ALA A 759 13.87 16.65 21.01
CA ALA A 759 12.43 16.78 20.93
C ALA A 759 11.88 17.83 21.91
N ASP A 760 11.20 18.83 21.36
CA ASP A 760 10.55 19.92 22.09
C ASP A 760 9.15 19.52 22.58
N VAL A 761 8.65 20.24 23.60
CA VAL A 761 7.33 19.99 24.18
C VAL A 761 6.29 20.88 23.51
N LEU A 762 5.39 20.27 22.73
CA LEU A 762 4.31 20.97 22.01
C LEU A 762 2.96 20.65 22.66
N CYS A 763 2.23 21.68 23.07
CA CYS A 763 0.97 21.60 23.80
C CYS A 763 -0.19 22.06 22.92
N LEU A 764 -1.14 21.15 22.66
CA LEU A 764 -2.21 21.28 21.66
C LEU A 764 -3.57 21.49 22.35
N GLU A 765 -4.17 22.66 22.13
CA GLU A 765 -5.58 22.92 22.44
C GLU A 765 -6.51 22.17 21.46
N PRO A 766 -7.77 21.85 21.83
CA PRO A 766 -8.69 21.10 20.96
C PRO A 766 -8.91 21.73 19.57
N ASN A 767 -8.79 23.06 19.46
CA ASN A 767 -8.91 23.83 18.22
C ASN A 767 -7.63 23.86 17.35
N GLY A 768 -6.57 23.14 17.74
CA GLY A 768 -5.29 23.12 17.03
C GLY A 768 -4.39 24.33 17.25
N ARG A 769 -4.66 25.20 18.24
CA ARG A 769 -3.67 26.15 18.74
C ARG A 769 -2.54 25.38 19.43
N ILE A 770 -1.30 25.75 19.12
CA ILE A 770 -0.09 25.12 19.66
C ILE A 770 0.68 26.15 20.47
N THR A 771 0.92 25.87 21.75
CA THR A 771 1.97 26.51 22.56
C THR A 771 3.13 25.54 22.78
N GLY A 772 4.32 26.00 23.15
CA GLY A 772 5.45 25.07 23.31
C GLY A 772 6.62 25.56 24.15
N TRP A 773 7.50 24.61 24.46
CA TRP A 773 8.76 24.81 25.18
C TRP A 773 9.89 24.06 24.47
N LEU A 774 11.03 24.71 24.26
CA LEU A 774 12.21 24.11 23.63
C LEU A 774 13.06 23.33 24.65
N ASN A 775 13.57 22.16 24.27
CA ASN A 775 14.36 21.24 25.11
C ASN A 775 15.88 21.48 24.98
N LEU A 776 16.28 22.76 24.96
CA LEU A 776 17.66 23.16 24.73
C LEU A 776 18.64 22.50 25.71
N LYS A 777 19.88 22.28 25.28
CA LYS A 777 20.97 21.77 26.12
C LYS A 777 21.25 22.60 27.39
N SER A 778 20.80 23.86 27.43
CA SER A 778 20.84 24.75 28.60
C SER A 778 19.64 24.62 29.57
N GLY A 779 18.63 23.82 29.23
CA GLY A 779 17.36 23.68 29.96
C GLY A 779 16.16 24.28 29.21
N MET A 780 14.95 23.98 29.69
CA MET A 780 13.69 24.32 29.02
C MET A 780 13.51 25.84 28.79
N GLU A 781 13.21 26.26 27.56
CA GLU A 781 12.79 27.63 27.23
C GLU A 781 11.31 27.68 26.85
N ASN A 782 10.51 28.60 27.42
CA ASN A 782 9.12 28.81 27.01
C ASN A 782 9.06 29.72 25.77
N VAL A 783 8.57 29.19 24.64
CA VAL A 783 8.45 29.94 23.38
C VAL A 783 7.02 30.39 23.06
N GLY A 784 6.12 30.34 24.05
CA GLY A 784 4.77 30.87 23.94
C GLY A 784 3.93 30.15 22.88
N GLN A 785 3.30 30.90 21.99
CA GLN A 785 2.45 30.37 20.92
C GLN A 785 3.28 29.96 19.70
N VAL A 786 3.48 28.66 19.49
CA VAL A 786 4.16 28.14 18.29
C VAL A 786 3.28 28.30 17.04
N LYS A 787 1.97 28.00 17.13
CA LYS A 787 1.01 28.12 16.02
C LYS A 787 -0.36 28.61 16.49
N PHE A 788 -0.92 29.61 15.81
CA PHE A 788 -2.31 30.04 16.00
C PHE A 788 -3.31 29.01 15.45
N SER A 789 -4.49 28.88 16.08
CA SER A 789 -5.56 27.96 15.63
C SER A 789 -6.09 28.33 14.25
N GLU A 790 -6.34 27.30 13.43
CA GLU A 790 -7.12 27.37 12.19
C GLU A 790 -8.44 26.58 12.31
N GLY A 791 -8.94 26.37 13.54
CA GLY A 791 -10.12 25.52 13.80
C GLY A 791 -9.88 24.02 13.52
N ARG A 792 -8.62 23.58 13.48
CA ARG A 792 -8.23 22.20 13.14
C ARG A 792 -8.18 21.33 14.39
N ASP A 793 -9.00 20.28 14.43
CA ASP A 793 -8.97 19.28 15.51
C ASP A 793 -7.56 18.66 15.70
N ARG A 794 -7.03 18.78 16.93
CA ARG A 794 -5.70 18.29 17.34
C ARG A 794 -5.52 16.78 17.20
N ALA A 795 -6.60 15.99 17.20
CA ALA A 795 -6.53 14.54 16.97
C ALA A 795 -5.99 14.20 15.58
N ASN A 796 -6.14 15.11 14.61
CA ASN A 796 -5.68 14.96 13.23
C ASN A 796 -4.32 15.62 12.94
N ILE A 797 -3.64 16.18 13.96
CA ILE A 797 -2.31 16.80 13.81
C ILE A 797 -1.20 15.76 14.08
N ARG A 798 -0.16 15.80 13.25
CA ARG A 798 1.10 15.03 13.34
C ARG A 798 2.29 15.99 13.16
N PHE A 799 3.48 15.52 13.55
CA PHE A 799 4.73 16.24 13.39
C PHE A 799 5.80 15.29 12.83
N ALA A 800 6.49 15.71 11.76
CA ALA A 800 7.66 15.07 11.17
C ALA A 800 8.28 16.04 10.15
N ASP A 801 9.57 15.92 9.82
CA ASP A 801 10.17 16.76 8.75
C ASP A 801 9.84 16.17 7.37
N VAL A 802 9.07 16.90 6.56
CA VAL A 802 8.65 16.47 5.21
C VAL A 802 9.76 16.70 4.18
N GLU A 803 10.74 17.55 4.48
CA GLU A 803 11.73 18.09 3.55
C GLU A 803 13.13 18.23 4.21
N ASN A 804 13.52 17.28 5.07
CA ASN A 804 14.83 17.12 5.74
C ASN A 804 15.60 18.42 6.11
N SER A 805 14.87 19.43 6.56
CA SER A 805 15.36 20.75 6.98
C SER A 805 15.95 20.79 8.39
N GLY A 806 16.02 19.62 9.04
CA GLY A 806 16.32 19.44 10.46
C GLY A 806 15.18 19.81 11.42
N ARG A 807 13.99 20.17 10.94
CA ARG A 807 12.88 20.70 11.76
C ARG A 807 11.56 20.06 11.40
N ALA A 808 10.84 19.57 12.40
CA ALA A 808 9.52 18.98 12.21
C ALA A 808 8.50 20.01 11.68
N ASP A 809 7.74 19.57 10.69
CA ASP A 809 6.62 20.31 10.11
C ASP A 809 5.31 19.93 10.79
N ILE A 810 4.32 20.83 10.74
CA ILE A 810 2.94 20.48 11.13
C ILE A 810 2.28 19.78 9.94
N ILE A 811 1.80 18.56 10.16
CA ILE A 811 1.03 17.80 9.17
C ILE A 811 -0.39 17.63 9.70
N TYR A 812 -1.37 18.21 9.01
CA TYR A 812 -2.79 18.06 9.29
C TYR A 812 -3.42 17.04 8.34
N LEU A 813 -4.03 16.00 8.89
CA LEU A 813 -4.76 14.97 8.16
C LEU A 813 -6.23 15.36 7.99
N ASP A 814 -6.79 15.19 6.79
CA ASP A 814 -8.24 15.08 6.67
C ASP A 814 -8.73 13.78 7.33
N LYS A 815 -9.72 13.89 8.22
CA LYS A 815 -10.22 12.76 9.02
C LYS A 815 -10.86 11.68 8.12
N TYR A 816 -11.54 12.06 7.05
CA TYR A 816 -12.32 11.15 6.18
C TYR A 816 -11.49 10.44 5.11
N THR A 817 -10.39 11.04 4.65
CA THR A 817 -9.63 10.59 3.47
C THR A 817 -8.13 10.43 3.68
N GLY A 818 -7.58 10.96 4.79
CA GLY A 818 -6.14 10.92 5.07
C GLY A 818 -5.28 11.89 4.26
N ALA A 819 -5.88 12.74 3.40
CA ALA A 819 -5.16 13.79 2.68
C ALA A 819 -4.37 14.66 3.67
N ALA A 820 -3.04 14.69 3.56
CA ALA A 820 -2.20 15.38 4.54
C ALA A 820 -1.72 16.74 4.01
N THR A 821 -2.25 17.80 4.64
CA THR A 821 -1.85 19.20 4.43
C THR A 821 -0.61 19.51 5.26
N VAL A 822 0.44 20.03 4.63
CA VAL A 822 1.73 20.30 5.28
C VAL A 822 1.93 21.80 5.49
N PHE A 823 2.33 22.18 6.70
CA PHE A 823 2.81 23.53 7.01
C PHE A 823 4.30 23.45 7.31
N LYS A 824 5.13 23.90 6.36
CA LYS A 824 6.59 23.83 6.46
C LYS A 824 7.11 24.78 7.53
N ASN A 825 7.98 24.27 8.40
CA ASN A 825 8.65 25.00 9.47
C ASN A 825 9.84 25.81 8.92
N LEU A 826 9.65 27.12 8.81
CA LEU A 826 10.65 28.08 8.35
C LEU A 826 11.50 28.65 9.52
N GLY A 827 11.47 28.03 10.69
CA GLY A 827 12.25 28.39 11.86
C GLY A 827 11.61 29.46 12.76
N ARG A 828 12.29 29.75 13.86
CA ARG A 828 11.85 30.69 14.90
C ARG A 828 11.86 32.14 14.41
N LYS A 829 10.86 32.93 14.80
CA LYS A 829 10.72 34.36 14.47
C LYS A 829 10.60 35.23 15.74
N THR A 830 10.87 36.53 15.60
CA THR A 830 10.55 37.55 16.60
C THR A 830 9.22 38.25 16.26
N GLY A 831 8.47 38.69 17.27
CA GLY A 831 7.19 39.37 17.10
C GLY A 831 6.13 38.93 18.10
N THR A 832 4.88 39.35 17.89
CA THR A 832 3.72 39.10 18.77
C THR A 832 2.81 37.96 18.33
N ASP A 833 3.04 37.39 17.14
CA ASP A 833 2.21 36.32 16.59
C ASP A 833 2.72 34.93 17.05
N SER A 834 2.52 33.90 16.21
CA SER A 834 3.30 32.67 16.28
C SER A 834 4.81 32.91 16.34
N SER A 835 5.49 32.31 17.33
CA SER A 835 6.94 32.38 17.54
C SER A 835 7.75 31.57 16.52
N PHE A 836 7.10 30.79 15.66
CA PHE A 836 7.67 30.11 14.51
C PHE A 836 6.99 30.57 13.22
N ASN A 837 7.75 30.59 12.12
CA ASN A 837 7.28 30.94 10.79
C ASN A 837 6.81 29.67 10.06
N TRP A 838 5.59 29.71 9.51
CA TRP A 838 4.90 28.54 8.95
C TRP A 838 4.39 28.84 7.54
N SER A 839 4.80 28.04 6.56
CA SER A 839 4.31 28.14 5.17
C SER A 839 3.37 26.98 4.85
N ASN A 840 2.10 27.28 4.57
CA ASN A 840 1.13 26.28 4.12
C ASN A 840 1.50 25.83 2.69
N ARG A 841 1.84 24.55 2.54
CA ARG A 841 2.25 23.92 1.28
C ARG A 841 1.13 23.12 0.60
N GLY A 842 -0.08 23.14 1.17
CA GLY A 842 -1.22 22.37 0.66
C GLY A 842 -1.09 20.87 0.93
N VAL A 843 -1.90 20.07 0.24
CA VAL A 843 -1.92 18.61 0.35
C VAL A 843 -0.72 18.02 -0.39
N LEU A 844 0.24 17.44 0.35
CA LEU A 844 1.45 16.83 -0.21
C LEU A 844 1.45 15.29 -0.18
N TYR A 845 0.49 14.69 0.52
CA TYR A 845 0.33 13.25 0.70
C TYR A 845 -1.08 12.79 0.33
N SER A 846 -1.17 11.63 -0.33
CA SER A 846 -2.36 11.19 -1.06
C SER A 846 -3.53 10.73 -0.15
N PRO A 847 -4.80 10.95 -0.56
CA PRO A 847 -5.99 10.48 0.16
C PRO A 847 -6.25 8.97 -0.01
N ILE A 848 -5.49 8.16 0.72
CA ILE A 848 -5.56 6.69 0.68
C ILE A 848 -6.76 6.17 1.48
N ASP A 849 -6.78 6.48 2.78
CA ASP A 849 -7.68 5.95 3.81
C ASP A 849 -7.77 6.95 4.96
N ARG A 850 -8.77 6.86 5.84
CA ARG A 850 -9.06 7.81 6.93
C ARG A 850 -7.82 8.18 7.76
N GLY A 851 -7.72 9.43 8.23
CA GLY A 851 -6.52 9.96 8.90
C GLY A 851 -6.05 9.17 10.14
N GLU A 852 -6.96 8.41 10.76
CA GLU A 852 -6.72 7.46 11.86
C GLU A 852 -5.89 6.22 11.44
N THR A 853 -5.55 6.09 10.15
CA THR A 853 -4.70 5.01 9.58
C THR A 853 -3.38 5.52 8.99
N MET A 854 -3.14 6.84 9.04
CA MET A 854 -1.97 7.50 8.45
C MET A 854 -0.91 7.82 9.51
N HIS A 855 0.30 7.30 9.32
CA HIS A 855 1.48 7.58 10.14
C HIS A 855 2.59 8.21 9.27
N PHE A 856 3.46 9.00 9.90
CA PHE A 856 4.60 9.65 9.25
C PHE A 856 5.87 9.24 9.97
N THR A 857 6.85 8.69 9.24
CA THR A 857 8.04 8.04 9.80
C THR A 857 9.24 8.23 8.87
N ASN A 858 10.45 8.09 9.38
CA ASN A 858 11.68 8.00 8.58
C ASN A 858 12.02 6.53 8.32
N GLN A 859 11.18 5.84 7.54
CA GLN A 859 11.30 4.41 7.25
C GLN A 859 12.42 4.12 6.25
N GLY A 860 12.65 5.02 5.30
CA GLY A 860 13.69 4.94 4.26
C GLY A 860 15.09 5.34 4.73
N GLY A 861 15.21 5.98 5.90
CA GLY A 861 16.50 6.44 6.44
C GLY A 861 17.05 7.71 5.79
N LEU A 862 16.18 8.57 5.25
CA LEU A 862 16.54 9.77 4.49
C LEU A 862 16.36 11.09 5.28
N GLY A 863 15.93 11.02 6.54
CA GLY A 863 15.55 12.20 7.34
C GLY A 863 14.28 12.89 6.84
N ARG A 864 13.45 12.17 6.07
CA ARG A 864 12.20 12.67 5.48
C ARG A 864 11.04 11.81 5.93
N ALA A 865 9.89 12.44 6.15
CA ALA A 865 8.65 11.78 6.51
C ALA A 865 8.10 10.99 5.32
N ASP A 866 8.34 9.68 5.31
CA ASP A 866 7.58 8.71 4.54
C ASP A 866 6.14 8.63 5.06
N LEU A 867 5.19 8.25 4.21
CA LEU A 867 3.81 7.98 4.62
C LEU A 867 3.62 6.48 4.82
N VAL A 868 3.15 6.09 5.99
CA VAL A 868 2.85 4.69 6.34
C VAL A 868 1.34 4.55 6.58
N HIS A 869 0.66 3.85 5.66
CA HIS A 869 -0.74 3.46 5.81
C HIS A 869 -0.81 2.15 6.60
N VAL A 870 -1.51 2.13 7.73
CA VAL A 870 -1.64 0.97 8.63
C VAL A 870 -3.09 0.47 8.67
N LEU A 871 -3.31 -0.81 8.35
CA LEU A 871 -4.62 -1.45 8.40
C LEU A 871 -4.98 -1.83 9.86
N PRO A 872 -6.01 -1.23 10.50
CA PRO A 872 -6.23 -1.37 11.94
C PRO A 872 -6.38 -2.80 12.47
N TYR A 873 -7.07 -3.66 11.71
CA TYR A 873 -7.41 -5.02 12.13
C TYR A 873 -6.25 -6.01 11.98
N THR A 874 -5.47 -5.92 10.90
CA THR A 874 -4.37 -6.87 10.62
C THR A 874 -2.99 -6.35 11.05
N ASN A 875 -2.87 -5.05 11.30
CA ASN A 875 -1.62 -4.32 11.49
C ASN A 875 -0.61 -4.48 10.33
N LYS A 876 -1.09 -4.85 9.14
CA LYS A 876 -0.29 -4.74 7.91
C LYS A 876 -0.12 -3.26 7.58
N ALA A 877 1.07 -2.88 7.14
CA ALA A 877 1.35 -1.51 6.75
C ALA A 877 2.06 -1.43 5.39
N TYR A 878 1.80 -0.30 4.72
CA TYR A 878 2.28 0.00 3.37
C TYR A 878 2.93 1.39 3.38
N THR A 879 4.21 1.45 3.02
CA THR A 879 4.99 2.69 3.01
C THR A 879 5.05 3.27 1.60
N TYR A 880 4.86 4.58 1.51
CA TYR A 880 5.06 5.42 0.34
C TYR A 880 6.26 6.32 0.63
N PHE A 881 7.40 6.00 0.02
CA PHE A 881 8.68 6.62 0.37
C PHE A 881 8.79 8.05 -0.18
N ASN A 882 9.20 8.95 0.70
CA ASN A 882 9.38 10.37 0.45
C ASN A 882 10.82 10.63 -0.01
N GLU A 883 11.08 10.29 -1.27
CA GLU A 883 12.39 10.38 -1.90
C GLU A 883 12.51 11.65 -2.76
N CYS A 884 13.74 12.03 -3.11
CA CYS A 884 13.95 13.07 -4.12
C CYS A 884 13.89 12.43 -5.51
N GLY A 885 13.39 13.17 -6.50
CA GLY A 885 13.64 12.82 -7.90
C GLY A 885 15.14 12.83 -8.19
N ALA A 886 15.59 11.98 -9.12
CA ALA A 886 17.01 11.87 -9.46
C ALA A 886 17.58 13.21 -9.99
N SER A 887 18.85 13.49 -9.68
CA SER A 887 19.39 14.85 -9.60
C SER A 887 20.41 15.22 -10.70
N GLY A 888 19.91 15.86 -11.76
CA GLY A 888 20.73 16.37 -12.87
C GLY A 888 21.45 17.68 -12.55
N GLY A 889 22.78 17.74 -12.68
CA GLY A 889 23.55 18.88 -12.14
C GLY A 889 24.89 19.18 -12.82
N ASP A 890 25.00 20.37 -13.41
CA ASP A 890 26.26 20.86 -14.01
C ASP A 890 27.33 21.27 -12.97
N ASP A 891 28.49 20.60 -12.99
CA ASP A 891 29.66 20.82 -12.13
C ASP A 891 30.47 22.10 -12.45
N GLY A 892 29.78 23.18 -12.82
CA GLY A 892 30.39 24.42 -13.29
C GLY A 892 30.97 24.31 -14.70
N LYS A 893 31.97 25.15 -15.01
CA LYS A 893 32.48 25.38 -16.37
C LYS A 893 33.01 24.08 -17.00
N ILE A 894 32.53 23.77 -18.21
CA ILE A 894 33.02 22.64 -19.02
C ILE A 894 34.51 22.86 -19.34
N THR A 895 35.32 21.86 -19.02
CA THR A 895 36.78 21.84 -19.23
C THR A 895 37.23 20.43 -19.57
N ASP A 896 38.37 20.30 -20.25
CA ASP A 896 38.97 18.99 -20.55
C ASP A 896 39.46 18.33 -19.24
N PRO A 897 38.90 17.17 -18.82
CA PRO A 897 39.39 16.45 -17.64
C PRO A 897 40.79 15.85 -17.82
N LYS A 898 41.31 15.84 -19.06
CA LYS A 898 42.59 15.23 -19.45
C LYS A 898 42.66 13.77 -19.02
N LEU A 899 41.71 12.97 -19.51
CA LEU A 899 41.72 11.52 -19.30
C LEU A 899 42.99 10.92 -19.95
N PRO A 900 43.66 9.96 -19.29
CA PRO A 900 44.87 9.36 -19.82
C PRO A 900 44.59 8.62 -21.15
N GLN A 901 45.57 8.66 -22.06
CA GLN A 901 45.60 7.71 -23.17
C GLN A 901 45.97 6.33 -22.62
N TYR A 902 45.28 5.30 -23.10
CA TYR A 902 45.57 3.91 -22.81
C TYR A 902 45.38 3.08 -24.08
N SER A 903 46.01 1.91 -24.15
CA SER A 903 45.85 0.98 -25.28
C SER A 903 45.47 -0.40 -24.78
N THR A 904 44.30 -0.90 -25.18
CA THR A 904 44.12 -2.33 -25.39
C THR A 904 45.05 -2.76 -26.52
N GLY A 905 45.79 -3.86 -26.36
CA GLY A 905 46.76 -4.32 -27.37
C GLY A 905 46.10 -4.61 -28.72
N GLY A 906 46.28 -3.70 -29.69
CA GLY A 906 45.65 -3.72 -31.01
C GLY A 906 45.94 -2.39 -31.72
N GLY A 907 46.98 -2.37 -32.55
CA GLY A 907 47.53 -1.14 -33.12
C GLY A 907 46.88 -0.69 -34.43
N ASN A 908 47.00 0.62 -34.69
CA ASN A 908 46.72 1.37 -35.92
C ASN A 908 46.40 0.59 -37.22
N GLY A 909 45.22 0.89 -37.77
CA GLY A 909 45.09 1.45 -39.12
C GLY A 909 45.28 0.52 -40.32
N GLY A 910 44.17 0.03 -40.85
CA GLY A 910 44.05 -0.68 -42.12
C GLY A 910 42.58 -0.95 -42.42
N GLY A 911 42.22 -1.19 -43.69
CA GLY A 911 40.89 -1.63 -44.08
C GLY A 911 40.87 -3.12 -44.39
N THR A 912 39.66 -3.70 -44.44
CA THR A 912 39.27 -4.91 -45.19
C THR A 912 40.32 -6.01 -45.35
N ASP A 913 40.21 -7.05 -44.52
CA ASP A 913 39.64 -8.34 -44.95
C ASP A 913 39.01 -9.00 -43.69
N ASP A 914 37.86 -9.69 -43.72
CA ASP A 914 37.54 -10.93 -44.45
C ASP A 914 38.21 -12.17 -43.81
N GLY A 915 37.51 -13.31 -43.79
CA GLY A 915 37.53 -14.23 -42.64
C GLY A 915 37.92 -15.68 -42.91
N SER A 916 39.21 -16.00 -42.75
CA SER A 916 39.79 -17.35 -42.55
C SER A 916 41.28 -17.19 -42.15
N GLU A 917 42.01 -18.14 -41.55
CA GLU A 917 41.78 -19.58 -41.33
C GLU A 917 42.03 -19.98 -39.85
N ASP A 918 41.28 -21.00 -39.42
CA ASP A 918 41.57 -22.07 -38.45
C ASP A 918 42.76 -21.99 -37.47
N ASP A 919 42.43 -22.08 -36.18
CA ASP A 919 43.01 -23.15 -35.33
C ASP A 919 41.92 -23.67 -34.36
N GLY A 920 41.95 -24.96 -34.03
CA GLY A 920 40.76 -25.72 -33.61
C GLY A 920 40.35 -25.63 -32.13
N GLY A 921 39.14 -25.16 -31.85
CA GLY A 921 38.51 -25.25 -30.52
C GLY A 921 37.04 -24.78 -30.50
N SER A 922 36.16 -25.51 -29.83
CA SER A 922 34.71 -25.24 -29.77
C SER A 922 34.38 -23.82 -29.29
N GLY A 923 33.56 -23.10 -30.07
CA GLY A 923 33.25 -21.69 -29.84
C GLY A 923 31.80 -21.44 -29.41
N ASP A 924 31.58 -21.28 -28.11
CA ASP A 924 30.25 -21.05 -27.53
C ASP A 924 29.85 -19.57 -27.61
N ASP A 925 28.89 -19.23 -28.49
CA ASP A 925 28.38 -17.87 -28.68
C ASP A 925 26.84 -17.89 -28.70
N CYS A 926 26.22 -17.48 -27.60
CA CYS A 926 24.78 -17.64 -27.30
C CYS A 926 23.85 -16.67 -28.06
N SER A 927 23.96 -16.56 -29.39
CA SER A 927 23.03 -15.76 -30.18
C SER A 927 21.70 -16.48 -30.37
N LYS A 928 20.59 -15.73 -30.32
CA LYS A 928 19.25 -16.21 -30.70
C LYS A 928 19.26 -16.80 -32.14
N PRO A 929 18.31 -17.70 -32.48
CA PRO A 929 18.04 -18.08 -33.86
C PRO A 929 17.78 -16.85 -34.76
N THR A 930 17.97 -17.00 -36.07
CA THR A 930 17.55 -15.97 -37.02
C THR A 930 16.07 -16.18 -37.35
N PHE A 931 15.23 -15.27 -36.87
CA PHE A 931 13.80 -15.19 -37.18
C PHE A 931 13.63 -14.15 -38.30
N SER A 932 12.89 -14.51 -39.34
CA SER A 932 12.50 -13.63 -40.45
C SER A 932 11.04 -13.22 -40.30
N ASP A 933 10.66 -12.06 -40.81
CA ASP A 933 9.25 -11.63 -40.87
C ASP A 933 8.36 -12.54 -41.75
N ASP A 934 8.99 -13.46 -42.51
CA ASP A 934 8.38 -14.57 -43.25
C ASP A 934 8.54 -15.90 -42.50
N ALA A 935 7.46 -16.67 -42.42
CA ALA A 935 7.39 -17.99 -41.78
C ALA A 935 8.38 -19.02 -42.37
N LYS A 936 9.31 -19.53 -41.54
CA LYS A 936 10.39 -20.46 -41.93
C LYS A 936 10.04 -21.88 -41.50
N ILE A 937 10.05 -22.84 -42.44
CA ILE A 937 10.02 -24.28 -42.09
C ILE A 937 11.38 -24.62 -41.44
N ILE A 938 11.38 -25.01 -40.17
CA ILE A 938 12.60 -25.33 -39.42
C ILE A 938 12.88 -26.83 -39.33
N LEU A 939 11.85 -27.67 -39.33
CA LEU A 939 11.96 -29.13 -39.34
C LEU A 939 11.04 -29.71 -40.40
N SER A 940 11.62 -30.42 -41.37
CA SER A 940 10.90 -31.07 -42.47
C SER A 940 10.41 -32.49 -42.14
N GLN A 941 10.67 -32.97 -40.92
CA GLN A 941 10.28 -34.30 -40.45
C GLN A 941 9.11 -34.20 -39.48
N ASN A 942 8.26 -35.24 -39.43
CA ASN A 942 7.10 -35.30 -38.54
C ASN A 942 7.47 -35.09 -37.07
N PHE A 943 7.10 -33.93 -36.54
CA PHE A 943 7.35 -33.46 -35.18
C PHE A 943 6.11 -32.71 -34.65
N PRO A 944 5.01 -33.44 -34.36
CA PRO A 944 3.77 -32.86 -33.85
C PRO A 944 3.91 -32.31 -32.43
N ASP A 945 3.02 -31.36 -32.10
CA ASP A 945 2.85 -30.71 -30.80
C ASP A 945 4.15 -30.11 -30.21
N PRO A 946 4.83 -29.20 -30.94
CA PRO A 946 6.15 -28.70 -30.59
C PRO A 946 6.12 -27.70 -29.43
N SER A 947 6.71 -28.04 -28.29
CA SER A 947 7.07 -27.08 -27.23
C SER A 947 8.41 -26.39 -27.52
N PHE A 948 8.70 -25.29 -26.82
CA PHE A 948 9.85 -24.43 -27.11
C PHE A 948 10.51 -23.90 -25.84
N VAL A 949 11.79 -24.25 -25.61
CA VAL A 949 12.50 -23.93 -24.38
C VAL A 949 13.98 -23.60 -24.65
N PHE A 950 14.56 -22.73 -23.83
CA PHE A 950 15.97 -22.35 -23.91
C PHE A 950 16.75 -22.96 -22.75
N ASP A 951 17.90 -23.58 -23.05
CA ASP A 951 18.87 -23.96 -22.04
C ASP A 951 19.91 -22.84 -21.85
N PHE A 952 20.10 -22.45 -20.59
CA PHE A 952 21.09 -21.47 -20.18
C PHE A 952 22.47 -22.08 -19.91
N GLU A 953 22.59 -23.41 -19.80
CA GLU A 953 23.87 -24.11 -19.63
C GLU A 953 24.50 -24.47 -20.99
N ASP A 954 23.81 -25.23 -21.86
CA ASP A 954 24.24 -25.44 -23.26
C ASP A 954 24.13 -24.17 -24.14
N CYS A 955 23.48 -23.11 -23.64
CA CYS A 955 23.26 -21.84 -24.34
C CYS A 955 22.52 -21.95 -25.69
N THR A 956 21.65 -22.96 -25.84
CA THR A 956 20.93 -23.26 -27.09
C THR A 956 19.44 -23.49 -26.87
N TRP A 957 18.68 -23.44 -27.96
CA TRP A 957 17.24 -23.71 -27.97
C TRP A 957 16.97 -25.18 -28.23
N TYR A 958 16.01 -25.71 -27.48
CA TYR A 958 15.49 -27.07 -27.60
C TYR A 958 13.97 -27.02 -27.86
N SER A 959 13.46 -28.06 -28.50
CA SER A 959 12.04 -28.26 -28.74
C SER A 959 11.71 -29.74 -28.53
N PHE A 960 10.54 -30.02 -27.97
CA PHE A 960 10.05 -31.38 -27.73
C PHE A 960 8.75 -31.60 -28.49
N GLY A 961 8.52 -32.82 -28.96
CA GLY A 961 7.34 -33.16 -29.76
C GLY A 961 6.88 -34.59 -29.51
N SER A 962 5.63 -34.87 -29.88
CA SER A 962 4.95 -36.13 -29.58
C SER A 962 5.58 -37.37 -30.24
N GLN A 963 5.25 -38.54 -29.69
CA GLN A 963 5.78 -39.85 -30.04
C GLN A 963 5.78 -40.16 -31.55
N ASP A 964 6.97 -40.45 -32.09
CA ASP A 964 7.19 -40.94 -33.45
C ASP A 964 8.51 -41.73 -33.52
N LYS A 965 8.73 -42.48 -34.61
CA LYS A 965 10.01 -43.16 -34.96
C LYS A 965 10.55 -44.11 -33.88
N GLY A 966 9.68 -44.61 -33.00
CA GLY A 966 10.04 -45.52 -31.91
C GLY A 966 10.53 -44.85 -30.62
N LYS A 967 10.38 -43.53 -30.50
CA LYS A 967 10.64 -42.78 -29.25
C LYS A 967 9.34 -42.45 -28.52
N LEU A 968 9.38 -42.30 -27.20
CA LEU A 968 8.25 -41.79 -26.40
C LEU A 968 8.13 -40.27 -26.52
N VAL A 969 9.25 -39.54 -26.54
CA VAL A 969 9.30 -38.11 -26.85
C VAL A 969 10.35 -37.83 -27.91
N GLN A 970 10.03 -36.97 -28.87
CA GLN A 970 11.02 -36.43 -29.81
C GLN A 970 11.66 -35.17 -29.21
N ILE A 971 12.95 -34.97 -29.43
CA ILE A 971 13.68 -33.74 -29.10
C ILE A 971 14.50 -33.27 -30.29
N ALA A 972 14.46 -31.97 -30.56
CA ALA A 972 15.31 -31.28 -31.51
C ALA A 972 16.05 -30.12 -30.83
N ARG A 973 17.22 -29.74 -31.38
CA ARG A 973 17.99 -28.57 -30.94
C ARG A 973 18.22 -27.60 -32.08
N TYR A 974 18.51 -26.35 -31.75
CA TYR A 974 19.10 -25.43 -32.71
C TYR A 974 20.60 -25.70 -32.89
N ASN A 975 21.03 -26.02 -34.11
CA ASN A 975 22.45 -26.05 -34.46
C ASN A 975 22.85 -24.73 -35.13
N LYS A 976 23.29 -23.79 -34.29
CA LYS A 976 23.82 -22.49 -34.72
C LYS A 976 24.91 -22.57 -35.80
N ALA A 977 25.74 -23.61 -35.80
CA ALA A 977 26.82 -23.75 -36.80
C ALA A 977 26.30 -24.03 -38.22
N LYS A 978 24.98 -24.30 -38.37
CA LYS A 978 24.28 -24.50 -39.64
C LYS A 978 23.15 -23.51 -39.90
N ASP A 979 22.71 -22.76 -38.88
CA ASP A 979 21.43 -22.00 -38.86
C ASP A 979 20.17 -22.91 -39.05
N GLU A 980 20.31 -24.19 -38.67
CA GLU A 980 19.31 -25.25 -38.87
C GLU A 980 18.88 -25.89 -37.54
N TRP A 981 17.69 -26.47 -37.49
CA TRP A 981 17.26 -27.33 -36.39
C TRP A 981 17.62 -28.79 -36.67
N GLU A 982 18.23 -29.45 -35.69
CA GLU A 982 18.61 -30.86 -35.75
C GLU A 982 17.70 -31.70 -34.86
N LEU A 983 16.94 -32.61 -35.45
CA LEU A 983 16.29 -33.70 -34.72
C LEU A 983 17.36 -34.62 -34.13
N LEU A 984 17.40 -34.73 -32.80
CA LEU A 984 18.44 -35.49 -32.10
C LEU A 984 18.12 -37.00 -32.09
N SER A 985 19.11 -37.82 -31.70
CA SER A 985 18.93 -39.26 -31.49
C SER A 985 18.21 -39.63 -30.19
N ASP A 986 18.21 -38.73 -29.20
CA ASP A 986 17.79 -39.01 -27.82
C ASP A 986 16.27 -39.25 -27.71
N ASP A 987 15.84 -40.14 -26.82
CA ASP A 987 14.45 -40.23 -26.35
C ASP A 987 14.40 -39.71 -24.91
N PRO A 988 13.87 -38.50 -24.67
CA PRO A 988 13.93 -37.89 -23.35
C PRO A 988 13.12 -38.63 -22.28
N LEU A 989 11.99 -39.27 -22.60
CA LEU A 989 11.09 -39.82 -21.58
C LEU A 989 11.32 -41.32 -21.38
N LYS A 990 11.59 -41.77 -20.14
CA LYS A 990 11.81 -43.21 -19.87
C LYS A 990 10.56 -44.08 -19.94
N GLY A 991 9.39 -43.48 -19.82
CA GLY A 991 8.10 -44.16 -19.76
C GLY A 991 6.99 -43.21 -19.30
N ALA A 992 5.74 -43.66 -19.38
CA ALA A 992 4.57 -42.94 -18.90
C ALA A 992 4.35 -43.05 -17.37
N GLY A 993 5.24 -43.73 -16.65
CA GLY A 993 5.07 -44.09 -15.24
C GLY A 993 4.05 -45.22 -15.04
N SER A 994 3.96 -45.78 -13.82
CA SER A 994 3.12 -46.97 -13.55
C SER A 994 1.61 -46.78 -13.68
N TRP A 995 1.12 -45.57 -13.96
CA TRP A 995 -0.29 -45.26 -14.23
C TRP A 995 -0.60 -45.16 -15.73
N GLY A 996 0.42 -44.99 -16.57
CA GLY A 996 0.29 -44.71 -17.99
C GLY A 996 0.79 -45.84 -18.89
N GLN A 997 0.41 -45.78 -20.17
CA GLN A 997 0.91 -46.65 -21.22
C GLN A 997 1.99 -45.93 -22.05
N ASP A 998 3.07 -46.63 -22.39
CA ASP A 998 4.16 -46.15 -23.28
C ASP A 998 3.74 -46.09 -24.77
N LEU A 999 2.50 -45.65 -25.01
CA LEU A 999 1.81 -45.74 -26.29
C LEU A 999 1.09 -44.43 -26.59
N ASN A 1000 1.48 -43.81 -27.71
CA ASN A 1000 0.96 -42.55 -28.22
C ASN A 1000 1.08 -41.42 -27.17
N ILE A 1001 2.28 -41.20 -26.63
CA ILE A 1001 2.58 -40.04 -25.77
C ILE A 1001 2.47 -38.76 -26.61
N VAL A 1002 1.71 -37.77 -26.14
CA VAL A 1002 1.49 -36.51 -26.87
C VAL A 1002 1.62 -35.26 -26.01
N SER A 1003 1.86 -34.13 -26.69
CA SER A 1003 1.93 -32.77 -26.17
C SER A 1003 2.92 -32.65 -24.99
N PRO A 1004 4.23 -32.87 -25.22
CA PRO A 1004 5.25 -32.73 -24.19
C PRO A 1004 5.71 -31.27 -24.06
N ASP A 1005 5.68 -30.71 -22.85
CA ASP A 1005 6.15 -29.35 -22.56
C ASP A 1005 7.13 -29.33 -21.38
N VAL A 1006 8.15 -28.47 -21.43
CA VAL A 1006 9.36 -28.55 -20.59
C VAL A 1006 9.74 -27.19 -20.01
N GLN A 1007 9.88 -27.11 -18.67
CA GLN A 1007 10.34 -25.91 -17.98
C GLN A 1007 11.44 -26.21 -16.94
N TRP A 1008 12.28 -25.21 -16.65
CA TRP A 1008 13.17 -25.22 -15.49
C TRP A 1008 12.43 -24.75 -14.24
N ASN A 1009 12.39 -25.56 -13.17
CA ASN A 1009 11.71 -25.16 -11.94
C ASN A 1009 12.57 -24.30 -10.99
N GLY A 1010 13.89 -24.32 -11.14
CA GLY A 1010 14.87 -23.68 -10.25
C GLY A 1010 15.94 -24.64 -9.71
N GLU A 1011 15.64 -25.93 -9.73
CA GLU A 1011 16.47 -27.03 -9.21
C GLU A 1011 16.70 -28.14 -10.26
N GLN A 1012 15.68 -28.44 -11.08
CA GLN A 1012 15.69 -29.48 -12.11
C GLN A 1012 14.74 -29.15 -13.28
N TRP A 1013 14.86 -29.88 -14.39
CA TRP A 1013 13.94 -29.79 -15.52
C TRP A 1013 12.68 -30.61 -15.25
N VAL A 1014 11.52 -30.00 -15.52
CA VAL A 1014 10.18 -30.59 -15.36
C VAL A 1014 9.53 -30.73 -16.72
N MET A 1015 9.19 -31.96 -17.11
CA MET A 1015 8.47 -32.28 -18.34
C MET A 1015 7.04 -32.72 -18.02
N TYR A 1016 6.05 -32.07 -18.63
CA TYR A 1016 4.67 -32.54 -18.69
C TYR A 1016 4.44 -33.33 -19.98
N TYR A 1017 3.49 -34.26 -20.00
CA TYR A 1017 3.12 -35.04 -21.18
C TYR A 1017 1.72 -35.66 -21.00
N SER A 1018 1.08 -36.09 -22.09
CA SER A 1018 -0.22 -36.76 -22.06
C SER A 1018 -0.11 -38.24 -22.47
N ALA A 1019 -0.54 -39.16 -21.60
CA ALA A 1019 -0.52 -40.60 -21.86
C ALA A 1019 -1.91 -41.24 -21.71
N PHE A 1020 -2.14 -42.41 -22.31
CA PHE A 1020 -3.31 -43.24 -21.98
C PHE A 1020 -3.11 -43.91 -20.61
N THR A 1021 -4.18 -44.08 -19.84
CA THR A 1021 -4.17 -44.79 -18.54
C THR A 1021 -4.01 -46.30 -18.71
N GLN A 1022 -3.32 -46.99 -17.80
CA GLN A 1022 -3.17 -48.46 -17.87
C GLN A 1022 -4.50 -49.21 -17.70
N ASP A 1023 -5.39 -48.76 -16.82
CA ASP A 1023 -6.58 -49.52 -16.42
C ASP A 1023 -7.74 -49.54 -17.44
N ASP A 1024 -7.66 -48.77 -18.54
CA ASP A 1024 -8.81 -48.48 -19.40
C ASP A 1024 -8.48 -48.42 -20.90
N HIS A 1025 -9.15 -49.27 -21.70
CA HIS A 1025 -9.05 -49.30 -23.15
C HIS A 1025 -9.98 -48.33 -23.89
N ASP A 1026 -10.85 -47.57 -23.19
CA ASP A 1026 -11.61 -46.47 -23.79
C ASP A 1026 -10.70 -45.37 -24.38
N GLY A 1027 -9.40 -45.38 -24.04
CA GLY A 1027 -8.37 -44.50 -24.58
C GLY A 1027 -8.53 -43.05 -24.12
N LYS A 1028 -9.06 -42.86 -22.91
CA LYS A 1028 -9.01 -41.61 -22.16
C LYS A 1028 -7.55 -41.30 -21.81
N ARG A 1029 -7.19 -40.02 -21.72
CA ARG A 1029 -5.83 -39.58 -21.38
C ARG A 1029 -5.78 -38.91 -20.02
N CYS A 1030 -4.60 -38.95 -19.42
CA CYS A 1030 -4.26 -38.15 -18.25
C CYS A 1030 -2.87 -37.53 -18.43
N ILE A 1031 -2.62 -36.45 -17.70
CA ILE A 1031 -1.40 -35.65 -17.78
C ILE A 1031 -0.40 -36.17 -16.76
N GLY A 1032 0.79 -36.54 -17.22
CA GLY A 1032 1.92 -36.91 -16.39
C GLY A 1032 2.87 -35.75 -16.11
N VAL A 1033 3.83 -36.01 -15.23
CA VAL A 1033 5.01 -35.17 -15.04
C VAL A 1033 6.24 -36.06 -14.81
N ALA A 1034 7.39 -35.64 -15.33
CA ALA A 1034 8.67 -36.32 -15.24
C ALA A 1034 9.82 -35.33 -15.01
N PHE A 1035 10.95 -35.80 -14.47
CA PHE A 1035 12.03 -34.94 -13.97
C PHE A 1035 13.41 -35.35 -14.48
N SER A 1036 14.29 -34.39 -14.77
CA SER A 1036 15.70 -34.66 -15.09
C SER A 1036 16.63 -33.50 -14.71
N ASP A 1037 17.88 -33.82 -14.36
CA ASP A 1037 18.94 -32.83 -14.16
C ASP A 1037 19.46 -32.24 -15.50
N SER A 1038 19.14 -32.86 -16.64
CA SER A 1038 19.54 -32.40 -17.98
C SER A 1038 18.33 -32.16 -18.89
N ILE A 1039 18.36 -31.09 -19.68
CA ILE A 1039 17.28 -30.77 -20.61
C ILE A 1039 17.09 -31.85 -21.69
N ARG A 1040 18.14 -32.60 -22.05
CA ARG A 1040 18.05 -33.72 -22.99
C ARG A 1040 17.50 -35.01 -22.35
N GLY A 1041 17.24 -34.99 -21.05
CA GLY A 1041 16.84 -36.15 -20.27
C GLY A 1041 18.00 -37.13 -20.01
N PRO A 1042 17.70 -38.38 -19.65
CA PRO A 1042 16.35 -38.94 -19.58
C PRO A 1042 15.55 -38.45 -18.36
N TYR A 1043 14.26 -38.22 -18.54
CA TYR A 1043 13.29 -37.78 -17.56
C TYR A 1043 12.63 -38.98 -16.87
N GLU A 1044 12.65 -38.99 -15.54
CA GLU A 1044 12.03 -40.01 -14.69
C GLU A 1044 10.56 -39.65 -14.41
N PRO A 1045 9.57 -40.46 -14.84
CA PRO A 1045 8.15 -40.18 -14.65
C PRO A 1045 7.69 -40.44 -13.22
N ARG A 1046 6.69 -39.65 -12.75
CA ARG A 1046 5.93 -40.03 -11.56
C ARG A 1046 5.07 -41.27 -11.80
N ASN A 1047 4.92 -42.08 -10.75
CA ASN A 1047 4.06 -43.26 -10.70
C ASN A 1047 2.56 -42.95 -10.57
N GLU A 1048 2.18 -41.67 -10.58
CA GLU A 1048 0.81 -41.16 -10.56
C GLU A 1048 0.69 -40.00 -11.57
N PRO A 1049 -0.48 -39.80 -12.20
CA PRO A 1049 -0.70 -38.64 -13.06
C PRO A 1049 -0.80 -37.35 -12.24
N LEU A 1050 -0.42 -36.22 -12.85
CA LEU A 1050 -0.60 -34.88 -12.31
C LEU A 1050 -2.07 -34.43 -12.38
N VAL A 1051 -2.76 -34.70 -13.50
CA VAL A 1051 -4.19 -34.39 -13.69
C VAL A 1051 -4.89 -35.53 -14.43
N CYS A 1052 -6.00 -36.02 -13.89
CA CYS A 1052 -6.70 -37.19 -14.43
C CYS A 1052 -8.23 -37.13 -14.20
N GLN A 1053 -8.95 -36.43 -15.07
CA GLN A 1053 -10.41 -36.18 -14.96
C GLN A 1053 -11.20 -37.08 -15.92
N LEU A 1054 -11.14 -38.39 -15.66
CA LEU A 1054 -11.69 -39.44 -16.52
C LEU A 1054 -13.23 -39.39 -16.67
N ASP A 1055 -13.92 -38.85 -15.66
CA ASP A 1055 -15.37 -38.58 -15.67
C ASP A 1055 -15.78 -37.56 -16.73
N LYS A 1056 -14.86 -36.64 -17.08
CA LYS A 1056 -15.01 -35.63 -18.14
C LYS A 1056 -14.36 -36.04 -19.46
N GLY A 1057 -13.93 -37.30 -19.60
CA GLY A 1057 -13.26 -37.84 -20.80
C GLY A 1057 -11.73 -37.89 -20.73
N GLY A 1058 -11.13 -37.28 -19.71
CA GLY A 1058 -9.68 -37.21 -19.51
C GLY A 1058 -9.10 -35.80 -19.64
N ALA A 1059 -7.78 -35.70 -19.47
CA ALA A 1059 -7.00 -34.49 -19.62
C ALA A 1059 -5.84 -34.72 -20.61
N ILE A 1060 -5.55 -33.71 -21.43
CA ILE A 1060 -4.55 -33.73 -22.50
C ILE A 1060 -4.03 -32.29 -22.73
N ASP A 1061 -2.97 -32.15 -23.52
CA ASP A 1061 -2.37 -30.88 -23.94
C ASP A 1061 -1.93 -29.97 -22.78
N PRO A 1062 -1.05 -30.44 -21.88
CA PRO A 1062 -0.44 -29.57 -20.89
C PRO A 1062 0.48 -28.54 -21.57
N SER A 1063 0.43 -27.31 -21.09
CA SER A 1063 1.54 -26.35 -21.26
C SER A 1063 1.86 -25.66 -19.93
N ALA A 1064 3.14 -25.38 -19.73
CA ALA A 1064 3.67 -24.74 -18.55
C ALA A 1064 3.54 -23.21 -18.64
N PHE A 1065 3.07 -22.56 -17.57
CA PHE A 1065 3.03 -21.10 -17.49
C PHE A 1065 3.61 -20.60 -16.18
N TYR A 1066 4.48 -19.61 -16.26
CA TYR A 1066 4.96 -18.82 -15.12
C TYR A 1066 4.38 -17.42 -15.22
N ASP A 1067 3.68 -16.99 -14.18
CA ASP A 1067 3.06 -15.67 -14.10
C ASP A 1067 4.01 -14.66 -13.44
N PRO A 1068 4.70 -13.79 -14.21
CA PRO A 1068 5.62 -12.80 -13.65
C PRO A 1068 4.88 -11.68 -12.89
N GLY A 1069 3.55 -11.56 -13.04
CA GLY A 1069 2.73 -10.61 -12.29
C GLY A 1069 2.45 -11.02 -10.85
N SER A 1070 2.50 -12.32 -10.53
CA SER A 1070 2.23 -12.86 -9.19
C SER A 1070 3.34 -13.73 -8.59
N ASP A 1071 4.39 -14.05 -9.36
CA ASP A 1071 5.45 -15.02 -9.01
C ASP A 1071 4.89 -16.41 -8.69
N THR A 1072 4.03 -16.94 -9.57
CA THR A 1072 3.41 -18.26 -9.41
C THR A 1072 3.46 -19.11 -10.67
N ARG A 1073 3.50 -20.44 -10.49
CA ARG A 1073 3.51 -21.42 -11.59
C ARG A 1073 2.11 -22.03 -11.80
N TRP A 1074 1.81 -22.32 -13.05
CA TRP A 1074 0.53 -22.86 -13.50
C TRP A 1074 0.75 -23.92 -14.58
N VAL A 1075 -0.21 -24.83 -14.72
CA VAL A 1075 -0.34 -25.72 -15.87
C VAL A 1075 -1.67 -25.41 -16.54
N VAL A 1076 -1.65 -25.02 -17.81
CA VAL A 1076 -2.84 -24.88 -18.65
C VAL A 1076 -3.05 -26.19 -19.42
N TYR A 1077 -4.29 -26.67 -19.55
CA TYR A 1077 -4.57 -27.95 -20.21
C TYR A 1077 -6.01 -28.06 -20.76
N LYS A 1078 -6.26 -29.08 -21.58
CA LYS A 1078 -7.56 -29.38 -22.18
C LYS A 1078 -8.30 -30.50 -21.45
N ILE A 1079 -9.61 -30.33 -21.21
CA ILE A 1079 -10.55 -31.43 -20.95
C ILE A 1079 -10.86 -32.12 -22.29
N ASP A 1080 -10.53 -33.41 -22.43
CA ASP A 1080 -10.78 -34.19 -23.66
C ASP A 1080 -12.25 -34.66 -23.74
N GLY A 1081 -13.22 -33.77 -23.48
CA GLY A 1081 -14.65 -34.09 -23.42
C GLY A 1081 -15.21 -34.68 -24.71
N ASN A 1082 -14.60 -34.35 -25.85
CA ASN A 1082 -14.86 -35.01 -27.14
C ASN A 1082 -14.69 -36.54 -27.10
N ARG A 1083 -13.91 -37.10 -26.17
CA ARG A 1083 -13.75 -38.54 -25.95
C ARG A 1083 -15.04 -39.23 -25.52
N ILE A 1084 -15.91 -38.51 -24.80
CA ILE A 1084 -17.19 -39.00 -24.26
C ILE A 1084 -18.40 -38.28 -24.88
N CYS A 1085 -18.22 -37.71 -26.08
CA CYS A 1085 -19.23 -36.88 -26.78
C CYS A 1085 -19.70 -35.63 -25.99
N GLY A 1086 -18.92 -35.17 -25.01
CA GLY A 1086 -19.12 -33.92 -24.28
C GLY A 1086 -18.39 -32.73 -24.92
N LYS A 1087 -18.53 -31.55 -24.30
CA LYS A 1087 -17.79 -30.34 -24.67
C LYS A 1087 -16.36 -30.34 -24.12
N THR A 1088 -15.46 -29.65 -24.82
CA THR A 1088 -14.08 -29.38 -24.37
C THR A 1088 -13.97 -28.04 -23.65
N SER A 1089 -13.07 -27.99 -22.68
CA SER A 1089 -12.74 -26.76 -21.93
C SER A 1089 -11.23 -26.65 -21.74
N ILE A 1090 -10.71 -25.43 -21.77
CA ILE A 1090 -9.35 -25.11 -21.32
C ILE A 1090 -9.39 -24.77 -19.83
N MET A 1091 -8.55 -25.47 -19.08
CA MET A 1091 -8.41 -25.38 -17.63
C MET A 1091 -7.06 -24.78 -17.26
N LEU A 1092 -7.01 -24.15 -16.09
CA LEU A 1092 -5.80 -23.63 -15.47
C LEU A 1092 -5.68 -24.17 -14.04
N GLN A 1093 -4.59 -24.85 -13.74
CA GLN A 1093 -4.28 -25.40 -12.42
C GLN A 1093 -3.05 -24.70 -11.84
N GLN A 1094 -3.15 -24.15 -10.64
CA GLN A 1094 -1.97 -23.61 -9.95
C GLN A 1094 -1.13 -24.76 -9.39
N VAL A 1095 0.19 -24.60 -9.42
CA VAL A 1095 1.15 -25.46 -8.73
C VAL A 1095 2.06 -24.62 -7.84
N GLU A 1096 2.68 -25.25 -6.84
CA GLU A 1096 3.77 -24.63 -6.08
C GLU A 1096 5.03 -24.45 -6.97
N ASN A 1097 6.04 -23.75 -6.46
CA ASN A 1097 7.23 -23.37 -7.23
C ASN A 1097 8.05 -24.58 -7.75
N ASP A 1098 7.81 -25.78 -7.23
CA ASP A 1098 8.36 -27.05 -7.72
C ASP A 1098 7.85 -27.44 -9.12
N GLY A 1099 6.72 -26.89 -9.56
CA GLY A 1099 6.09 -27.15 -10.85
C GLY A 1099 5.10 -28.34 -10.85
N PHE A 1100 4.83 -29.01 -9.74
CA PHE A 1100 3.97 -30.21 -9.74
C PHE A 1100 3.14 -30.46 -8.47
N THR A 1101 3.39 -29.77 -7.36
CA THR A 1101 2.51 -29.86 -6.19
C THR A 1101 1.27 -29.01 -6.44
N LEU A 1102 0.11 -29.66 -6.63
CA LEU A 1102 -1.16 -29.00 -6.94
C LEU A 1102 -1.60 -28.04 -5.84
N LYS A 1103 -2.09 -26.86 -6.23
CA LYS A 1103 -2.48 -25.78 -5.33
C LYS A 1103 -3.89 -25.28 -5.66
N GLY A 1104 -4.85 -25.61 -4.80
CA GLY A 1104 -6.26 -25.29 -5.01
C GLY A 1104 -6.91 -26.07 -6.17
N ASP A 1105 -8.20 -25.81 -6.39
CA ASP A 1105 -8.97 -26.45 -7.46
C ASP A 1105 -8.68 -25.81 -8.84
N PRO A 1106 -8.75 -26.57 -9.95
CA PRO A 1106 -8.51 -26.05 -11.29
C PRO A 1106 -9.68 -25.16 -11.77
N VAL A 1107 -9.34 -24.05 -12.42
CA VAL A 1107 -10.28 -23.05 -12.94
C VAL A 1107 -10.52 -23.29 -14.43
N GLU A 1108 -11.78 -23.31 -14.89
CA GLU A 1108 -12.07 -23.26 -16.33
C GLU A 1108 -11.86 -21.81 -16.83
N ILE A 1109 -10.95 -21.62 -17.78
CA ILE A 1109 -10.61 -20.30 -18.32
C ILE A 1109 -11.19 -20.06 -19.73
N LEU A 1110 -11.49 -21.12 -20.50
CA LEU A 1110 -12.15 -21.01 -21.81
C LEU A 1110 -12.97 -22.27 -22.16
N GLY A 1111 -14.30 -22.19 -22.07
CA GLY A 1111 -15.22 -23.27 -22.48
C GLY A 1111 -15.68 -23.19 -23.94
N GLN A 1112 -16.00 -24.33 -24.55
CA GLN A 1112 -16.42 -24.45 -25.97
C GLN A 1112 -17.78 -23.81 -26.29
N THR A 1113 -17.80 -22.89 -27.26
CA THR A 1113 -19.04 -22.33 -27.85
C THR A 1113 -19.69 -23.31 -28.85
N ASP A 1114 -20.94 -23.05 -29.27
CA ASP A 1114 -21.66 -23.96 -30.17
C ASP A 1114 -21.18 -23.86 -31.64
N ASP A 1115 -20.54 -22.75 -32.01
CA ASP A 1115 -19.90 -22.56 -33.33
C ASP A 1115 -18.49 -23.18 -33.40
N GLU A 1116 -17.78 -23.26 -32.26
CA GLU A 1116 -16.48 -23.92 -32.14
C GLU A 1116 -16.67 -25.44 -31.96
N LYS A 1117 -16.17 -26.24 -32.91
CA LYS A 1117 -16.35 -27.71 -32.84
C LYS A 1117 -15.40 -28.41 -31.86
N LEU A 1118 -14.36 -27.72 -31.42
CA LEU A 1118 -13.28 -28.23 -30.57
C LEU A 1118 -12.49 -27.06 -30.00
N LEU A 1119 -11.95 -27.19 -28.79
CA LEU A 1119 -10.89 -26.34 -28.23
C LEU A 1119 -9.77 -27.26 -27.75
N GLU A 1120 -8.53 -27.06 -28.21
CA GLU A 1120 -7.38 -27.89 -27.83
C GLU A 1120 -6.03 -27.16 -27.94
N THR A 1121 -4.94 -27.82 -27.54
CA THR A 1121 -3.55 -27.30 -27.56
C THR A 1121 -3.40 -25.86 -27.01
N PRO A 1122 -3.68 -25.61 -25.72
CA PRO A 1122 -3.54 -24.28 -25.13
C PRO A 1122 -2.06 -23.92 -24.88
N SER A 1123 -1.71 -22.64 -25.10
CA SER A 1123 -0.46 -22.05 -24.62
C SER A 1123 -0.74 -20.64 -24.11
N LEU A 1124 -0.25 -20.32 -22.91
CA LEU A 1124 -0.56 -19.08 -22.20
C LEU A 1124 0.70 -18.21 -22.10
N VAL A 1125 0.55 -16.93 -22.45
CA VAL A 1125 1.61 -15.92 -22.45
C VAL A 1125 1.17 -14.70 -21.63
N TYR A 1126 2.13 -13.93 -21.10
CA TYR A 1126 1.88 -12.62 -20.52
C TYR A 1126 2.75 -11.58 -21.22
N GLU A 1127 2.12 -10.56 -21.80
CA GLU A 1127 2.78 -9.53 -22.63
C GLU A 1127 2.05 -8.18 -22.42
N ASP A 1128 2.82 -7.09 -22.22
CA ASP A 1128 2.33 -5.72 -21.99
C ASP A 1128 1.15 -5.58 -20.97
N GLY A 1129 1.17 -6.40 -19.91
CA GLY A 1129 0.14 -6.36 -18.85
C GLY A 1129 -1.15 -7.13 -19.16
N SER A 1130 -1.17 -7.89 -20.26
CA SER A 1130 -2.29 -8.74 -20.68
C SER A 1130 -1.87 -10.21 -20.73
N TYR A 1131 -2.79 -11.10 -20.36
CA TYR A 1131 -2.64 -12.54 -20.54
C TYR A 1131 -3.22 -12.94 -21.90
N LEU A 1132 -2.42 -13.63 -22.71
CA LEU A 1132 -2.72 -14.02 -24.08
C LEU A 1132 -2.75 -15.55 -24.17
N LEU A 1133 -3.95 -16.12 -24.27
CA LEU A 1133 -4.18 -17.55 -24.41
C LEU A 1133 -4.29 -17.91 -25.90
N PHE A 1134 -3.29 -18.57 -26.46
CA PHE A 1134 -3.41 -19.25 -27.75
C PHE A 1134 -4.11 -20.60 -27.56
N TYR A 1135 -4.93 -20.99 -28.53
CA TYR A 1135 -5.62 -22.28 -28.55
C TYR A 1135 -5.98 -22.67 -29.98
N SER A 1136 -6.08 -23.96 -30.28
CA SER A 1136 -6.57 -24.44 -31.58
C SER A 1136 -8.07 -24.68 -31.57
N SER A 1137 -8.71 -24.50 -32.73
CA SER A 1137 -10.11 -24.87 -32.94
C SER A 1137 -10.36 -25.41 -34.35
N GLY A 1138 -11.36 -26.29 -34.48
CA GLY A 1138 -11.76 -26.93 -35.75
C GLY A 1138 -11.67 -28.46 -35.67
N CYS A 1139 -11.25 -29.10 -36.77
CA CYS A 1139 -10.92 -30.53 -36.77
C CYS A 1139 -9.56 -30.71 -37.44
N TYR A 1140 -8.56 -31.22 -36.71
CA TYR A 1140 -7.15 -31.27 -37.14
C TYR A 1140 -6.89 -31.95 -38.50
N LYS A 1141 -7.81 -32.81 -38.96
CA LYS A 1141 -7.76 -33.46 -40.28
C LYS A 1141 -8.31 -32.59 -41.43
N SER A 1142 -8.53 -31.30 -41.23
CA SER A 1142 -9.20 -30.42 -42.19
C SER A 1142 -8.54 -29.05 -42.32
N ASP A 1143 -8.63 -28.47 -43.51
CA ASP A 1143 -8.24 -27.08 -43.84
C ASP A 1143 -9.01 -26.00 -43.04
N LYS A 1144 -9.87 -26.39 -42.08
CA LYS A 1144 -10.61 -25.52 -41.15
C LYS A 1144 -10.10 -25.60 -39.70
N TYR A 1145 -9.00 -26.30 -39.47
CA TYR A 1145 -8.29 -26.25 -38.19
C TYR A 1145 -7.39 -25.00 -38.16
N SER A 1146 -7.46 -24.23 -37.08
CA SER A 1146 -6.80 -22.94 -36.97
C SER A 1146 -6.46 -22.61 -35.53
N ILE A 1147 -5.26 -22.06 -35.31
CA ILE A 1147 -4.90 -21.40 -34.06
C ILE A 1147 -5.70 -20.09 -33.95
N LYS A 1148 -6.26 -19.85 -32.78
CA LYS A 1148 -6.95 -18.65 -32.32
C LYS A 1148 -6.28 -18.10 -31.06
N TYR A 1149 -6.76 -16.96 -30.57
CA TYR A 1149 -6.32 -16.38 -29.30
C TYR A 1149 -7.48 -15.81 -28.50
N ALA A 1150 -7.28 -15.66 -27.19
CA ALA A 1150 -8.14 -14.92 -26.28
C ALA A 1150 -7.28 -14.10 -25.31
N THR A 1151 -7.80 -12.96 -24.84
CA THR A 1151 -7.09 -12.01 -23.98
C THR A 1151 -7.79 -11.82 -22.64
N SER A 1152 -7.02 -11.62 -21.57
CA SER A 1152 -7.53 -11.31 -20.23
C SER A 1152 -6.63 -10.32 -19.49
N GLY A 1153 -7.20 -9.50 -18.59
CA GLY A 1153 -6.45 -8.70 -17.62
C GLY A 1153 -6.07 -9.45 -16.33
N SER A 1154 -6.35 -10.75 -16.25
CA SER A 1154 -6.08 -11.62 -15.10
C SER A 1154 -5.82 -13.07 -15.54
N VAL A 1155 -4.86 -13.76 -14.91
CA VAL A 1155 -4.47 -15.12 -15.29
C VAL A 1155 -5.64 -16.12 -15.23
N THR A 1156 -6.58 -15.96 -14.30
CA THR A 1156 -7.78 -16.79 -14.15
C THR A 1156 -8.98 -16.34 -15.00
N GLY A 1157 -8.80 -15.37 -15.89
CA GLY A 1157 -9.87 -14.84 -16.75
C GLY A 1157 -10.75 -13.78 -16.09
N PRO A 1158 -11.92 -13.45 -16.69
CA PRO A 1158 -12.46 -14.04 -17.92
C PRO A 1158 -11.60 -13.72 -19.16
N TYR A 1159 -11.52 -14.67 -20.10
CA TYR A 1159 -10.81 -14.49 -21.37
C TYR A 1159 -11.79 -14.11 -22.49
N ASP A 1160 -11.62 -12.90 -23.04
CA ASP A 1160 -12.34 -12.42 -24.21
C ASP A 1160 -11.68 -12.98 -25.49
N ARG A 1161 -12.48 -13.63 -26.35
CA ARG A 1161 -11.98 -14.18 -27.62
C ARG A 1161 -11.56 -13.06 -28.57
N GLY A 1162 -10.39 -13.22 -29.19
CA GLY A 1162 -9.86 -12.30 -30.19
C GLY A 1162 -10.52 -12.45 -31.56
N ASP A 1163 -10.19 -11.51 -32.47
CA ASP A 1163 -10.64 -11.55 -33.87
C ASP A 1163 -10.09 -12.80 -34.58
N ASP A 1164 -10.92 -13.50 -35.36
CA ASP A 1164 -10.61 -14.76 -36.09
C ASP A 1164 -9.44 -14.68 -37.10
N LYS A 1165 -8.77 -13.53 -37.25
CA LYS A 1165 -7.76 -13.25 -38.28
C LYS A 1165 -6.34 -13.68 -37.94
N VAL A 1166 -6.00 -13.87 -36.66
CA VAL A 1166 -4.58 -13.86 -36.23
C VAL A 1166 -3.73 -14.99 -36.82
N LEU A 1167 -4.23 -16.23 -36.96
CA LEU A 1167 -3.46 -17.31 -37.60
C LEU A 1167 -4.25 -18.19 -38.59
N GLY A 1168 -5.59 -18.11 -38.61
CA GLY A 1168 -6.42 -18.94 -39.50
C GLY A 1168 -6.26 -18.70 -41.01
N SER A 1169 -5.56 -17.63 -41.42
CA SER A 1169 -5.34 -17.33 -42.85
C SER A 1169 -4.13 -16.44 -43.15
N ILE A 1170 -3.05 -16.45 -42.34
CA ILE A 1170 -1.81 -15.76 -42.72
C ILE A 1170 -1.23 -16.42 -44.00
N ALA A 1171 -0.95 -15.60 -45.01
CA ALA A 1171 -0.38 -15.93 -46.32
C ALA A 1171 -1.10 -16.97 -47.21
N GLY A 1172 -2.10 -17.72 -46.72
CA GLY A 1172 -2.86 -18.71 -47.52
C GLY A 1172 -2.05 -19.92 -48.02
N SER A 1173 -0.80 -20.05 -47.56
CA SER A 1173 0.16 -21.10 -47.89
C SER A 1173 0.17 -22.26 -46.88
N ILE A 1174 -0.15 -21.96 -45.61
CA ILE A 1174 -0.20 -22.93 -44.51
C ILE A 1174 -1.63 -23.47 -44.37
N LYS A 1175 -1.76 -24.78 -44.13
CA LYS A 1175 -3.04 -25.47 -43.94
C LYS A 1175 -3.03 -26.33 -42.69
N GLY A 1176 -4.03 -26.15 -41.83
CA GLY A 1176 -4.18 -26.90 -40.58
C GLY A 1176 -2.96 -26.81 -39.66
N PRO A 1177 -2.55 -25.60 -39.21
CA PRO A 1177 -1.49 -25.47 -38.20
C PRO A 1177 -1.96 -26.12 -36.89
N GLY A 1178 -1.13 -27.01 -36.34
CA GLY A 1178 -1.27 -27.74 -35.09
C GLY A 1178 -1.16 -26.83 -33.86
N GLY A 1179 -0.91 -27.45 -32.69
CA GLY A 1179 -0.64 -26.70 -31.47
C GLY A 1179 0.52 -25.74 -31.60
N ALA A 1180 0.38 -24.57 -30.96
CA ALA A 1180 1.37 -23.50 -30.97
C ALA A 1180 1.99 -23.32 -29.57
N SER A 1181 3.31 -23.23 -29.53
CA SER A 1181 4.08 -22.80 -28.37
C SER A 1181 4.69 -21.42 -28.66
N SER A 1182 4.82 -20.55 -27.64
CA SER A 1182 5.34 -19.18 -27.79
C SER A 1182 6.33 -18.83 -26.68
N ASN A 1183 7.27 -17.94 -27.01
CA ASN A 1183 8.34 -17.47 -26.12
C ASN A 1183 8.07 -16.11 -25.46
N GLY A 1184 6.85 -15.56 -25.57
CA GLY A 1184 6.50 -14.25 -25.02
C GLY A 1184 7.31 -13.07 -25.61
N ASN A 1185 7.78 -13.20 -26.85
CA ASN A 1185 8.48 -12.17 -27.60
C ASN A 1185 7.95 -12.10 -29.06
N GLY A 1186 6.63 -12.25 -29.23
CA GLY A 1186 5.97 -12.25 -30.55
C GLY A 1186 6.17 -13.48 -31.45
N HIS A 1187 7.04 -14.43 -31.11
CA HIS A 1187 7.30 -15.61 -31.96
C HIS A 1187 6.38 -16.79 -31.60
N LEU A 1188 5.98 -17.56 -32.61
CA LEU A 1188 5.12 -18.74 -32.50
C LEU A 1188 5.73 -19.95 -33.25
N LEU A 1189 5.85 -21.06 -32.53
CA LEU A 1189 6.30 -22.35 -33.05
C LEU A 1189 5.09 -23.28 -33.20
N PHE A 1190 4.84 -23.80 -34.40
CA PHE A 1190 3.73 -24.74 -34.63
C PHE A 1190 4.05 -25.77 -35.71
N ALA A 1191 3.57 -27.00 -35.53
CA ALA A 1191 3.54 -28.00 -36.60
C ALA A 1191 2.42 -27.65 -37.61
N PHE A 1192 2.52 -28.11 -38.85
CA PHE A 1192 1.41 -28.07 -39.81
C PHE A 1192 1.40 -29.33 -40.68
N LYS A 1193 0.54 -29.36 -41.71
CA LYS A 1193 0.26 -30.53 -42.56
C LYS A 1193 1.51 -31.37 -42.90
N ASP A 1194 1.35 -32.69 -42.80
CA ASP A 1194 2.39 -33.70 -43.03
C ASP A 1194 3.53 -33.66 -41.96
N GLY A 1195 3.30 -32.93 -40.85
CA GLY A 1195 4.07 -32.97 -39.61
C GLY A 1195 5.27 -32.03 -39.53
N GLN A 1196 5.42 -31.14 -40.52
CA GLN A 1196 6.54 -30.19 -40.58
C GLN A 1196 6.36 -29.04 -39.59
N VAL A 1197 7.46 -28.55 -39.00
CA VAL A 1197 7.42 -27.45 -38.02
C VAL A 1197 7.77 -26.13 -38.69
N THR A 1198 6.87 -25.17 -38.56
CA THR A 1198 7.08 -23.77 -38.92
C THR A 1198 7.41 -22.96 -37.66
N LEU A 1199 8.35 -22.04 -37.83
CA LEU A 1199 8.64 -20.97 -36.89
C LEU A 1199 8.25 -19.64 -37.56
N ASN A 1200 7.45 -18.85 -36.86
CA ASN A 1200 6.89 -17.58 -37.33
C ASN A 1200 6.96 -16.56 -36.19
#